data_AF-A0A395I3P8-F1
#
_entry.id   AF-A0A395I3P8-F1
#
_cell.length_a   1.000
_cell.length_b   1.000
_cell.length_c   1.000
_cell.angle_alpha   90.00
_cell.angle_beta   90.00
_cell.angle_gamma   90.00
#
_symmetry.space_group_name_H-M   'P 1'
#
loop_
_entity.id
_entity.type
_entity.pdbx_description
1 polymer ?
#
loop_
_entity_poly.entity_id
_entity_poly.type
_entity_poly.pdbx_seq_one_letter_code
_entity_poly.pdbx_strand_id
1 'polypeptide(L)'
;MRSYLLGGAVALSSALGASAAASTKTSAYSDSVSGMDFQRWCDADTGFCFGIALPETVEKSFIGQLSVPLSSAKGWGGVSMSGSMTKALLIAAWPNANGDAAVGTLRETSAYSSPEVYSGDASILEIPEGTSINSTFLTYTFLCENCILGEPTTFGATEDTYYFGWGLSKTSPTSPSSASSAMPFHGAGYGGFQVLLSKAKSSSYATWAAKAVSSTSTASSSASVTSPSASASASVVATVSNTTYDYIVVGGGAAGIVAAERLAETKKKVLLIERGVAPTTELGASGALSWNSSMTAFDIPALGSSLTSLGLMGDYLCDDTAGMAGCVLGGGTIVNAESFIHPPAADFDDKWPTGWKWKDVQAAANRLYELNPGSTLPSADGKRYDQGMYTVLSNFLKGLGWKSVDSQKEPNEKHMVYSYPSWDVGNGIRAGPVRSYLPLVQDLDNFTLRLSTKVRRLVRRSARVTGVEVETSSGGIEIISLNAGGKVVLAAGSMSTPRILFNSGIGPTEQINTVKSGSTGITLPPSSEWIHLPVGQNLRDHPMFTVTVNTNSNFTHFNTSGVVPGPSAAVQKLFAEGSGVLTQGGHRLQFWTSNVGTDGITRFFQASCSTSKDGAITMKLYLTHGATSTGVLGIDGSGTTTLETDPWLQTAADKEATTRFFQSLIDDISNSTSGFSISGDLTASGILNLMTSGDHFVGTAKIGTDDGRVGNGTSVVDLNTKVYGTENLYIVDASIHPDLPTGNTQAIVMVAAEAAVARIIAQGTDSVSVASSSVAASAPTTAAAYASAAESSAAVSVATAAAETSATSVTAEATATSTSASGSSSSSASTSDEGDDDEDLPDCDDEDDETEAEDTFAPSALVTAHKAVVTHADSGVSTTTVWVTSTAWATTTSAVVTTTTSTVTVWPTYA
;
A
#
# COMPACT_ATOMS: atom_id res chain seq x y z
N MET A 1 -46.89 -29.48 34.10
CA MET A 1 -47.81 -30.01 33.06
C MET A 1 -48.35 -28.79 32.32
N ARG A 2 -48.00 -28.56 31.05
CA ARG A 2 -48.57 -29.14 29.80
C ARG A 2 -49.92 -28.51 29.41
N SER A 3 -49.93 -27.88 28.22
CA SER A 3 -51.11 -27.58 27.37
C SER A 3 -52.08 -26.46 27.80
N TYR A 4 -52.71 -25.69 26.89
CA TYR A 4 -52.32 -25.20 25.54
C TYR A 4 -53.38 -24.19 25.02
N LEU A 5 -52.98 -23.34 24.06
CA LEU A 5 -53.77 -22.74 22.96
C LEU A 5 -54.73 -21.53 23.17
N LEU A 6 -54.51 -20.56 22.27
CA LEU A 6 -55.46 -19.70 21.51
C LEU A 6 -56.14 -18.47 22.14
N GLY A 7 -55.89 -17.31 21.49
CA GLY A 7 -56.84 -16.18 21.45
C GLY A 7 -56.25 -14.78 21.24
N GLY A 8 -56.06 -14.34 19.99
CA GLY A 8 -56.06 -12.90 19.64
C GLY A 8 -54.73 -12.17 19.41
N ALA A 9 -54.05 -12.44 18.29
CA ALA A 9 -52.97 -11.58 17.76
C ALA A 9 -52.87 -11.67 16.21
N VAL A 10 -53.79 -11.00 15.50
CA VAL A 10 -53.75 -10.87 14.03
C VAL A 10 -54.21 -9.46 13.65
N ALA A 11 -53.30 -8.64 13.11
CA ALA A 11 -53.52 -7.49 12.20
C ALA A 11 -52.41 -6.41 12.31
N LEU A 12 -51.15 -6.72 11.92
CA LEU A 12 -50.13 -5.69 11.58
C LEU A 12 -48.88 -6.34 10.91
N SER A 13 -49.11 -7.12 9.86
CA SER A 13 -48.05 -7.91 9.18
C SER A 13 -48.19 -7.90 7.66
N SER A 14 -48.40 -6.73 7.06
CA SER A 14 -48.60 -6.57 5.62
C SER A 14 -48.31 -5.14 5.11
N ALA A 15 -47.16 -4.56 5.50
CA ALA A 15 -46.79 -3.19 5.11
C ALA A 15 -45.28 -2.88 4.99
N LEU A 16 -44.37 -3.81 5.37
CA LEU A 16 -42.92 -3.55 5.49
C LEU A 16 -42.05 -4.52 4.67
N GLY A 17 -42.60 -5.10 3.61
CA GLY A 17 -41.94 -6.15 2.82
C GLY A 17 -41.37 -5.72 1.46
N ALA A 18 -41.19 -4.42 1.19
CA ALA A 18 -41.01 -3.92 -0.18
C ALA A 18 -40.03 -2.73 -0.35
N SER A 19 -39.02 -2.56 0.51
CA SER A 19 -37.99 -1.51 0.34
C SER A 19 -36.70 -1.78 1.14
N ALA A 20 -35.96 -2.84 0.79
CA ALA A 20 -34.67 -3.16 1.41
C ALA A 20 -33.62 -3.77 0.44
N ALA A 21 -33.81 -3.58 -0.86
CA ALA A 21 -32.68 -3.57 -1.80
C ALA A 21 -32.24 -2.11 -1.90
N ALA A 22 -30.98 -1.80 -1.57
CA ALA A 22 -30.43 -0.47 -1.77
C ALA A 22 -30.43 -0.18 -3.28
N SER A 23 -31.32 0.71 -3.73
CA SER A 23 -31.41 1.08 -5.13
C SER A 23 -30.11 1.77 -5.53
N THR A 24 -29.37 1.22 -6.49
CA THR A 24 -28.23 1.90 -7.11
C THR A 24 -28.67 3.05 -8.02
N LYS A 25 -29.97 3.40 -8.03
CA LYS A 25 -30.59 4.42 -8.88
C LYS A 25 -31.41 5.41 -8.05
N THR A 26 -31.39 6.69 -8.41
CA THR A 26 -32.24 7.72 -7.78
C THR A 26 -33.74 7.43 -7.94
N SER A 27 -34.53 7.85 -6.95
CA SER A 27 -36.00 7.85 -6.97
C SER A 27 -36.58 9.24 -6.71
N ALA A 28 -37.85 9.48 -7.07
CA ALA A 28 -38.51 10.75 -6.79
C ALA A 28 -38.64 11.02 -5.27
N TYR A 29 -38.35 12.25 -4.86
CA TYR A 29 -38.41 12.71 -3.47
C TYR A 29 -38.88 14.16 -3.42
N SER A 30 -39.86 14.46 -2.57
CA SER A 30 -40.30 15.82 -2.27
C SER A 30 -39.78 16.24 -0.89
N ASP A 31 -39.03 17.33 -0.83
CA ASP A 31 -38.61 17.94 0.43
C ASP A 31 -39.78 18.70 1.06
N SER A 32 -40.25 18.25 2.22
CA SER A 32 -41.35 18.86 2.95
C SER A 32 -40.99 20.17 3.65
N VAL A 33 -39.71 20.55 3.71
CA VAL A 33 -39.23 21.81 4.28
C VAL A 33 -39.19 22.90 3.20
N SER A 34 -38.46 22.68 2.11
CA SER A 34 -38.31 23.65 1.02
C SER A 34 -39.43 23.63 -0.03
N GLY A 35 -40.24 22.56 -0.08
CA GLY A 35 -41.26 22.36 -1.11
C GLY A 35 -40.68 22.08 -2.51
N MET A 36 -39.49 21.48 -2.57
CA MET A 36 -38.78 21.16 -3.82
C MET A 36 -38.82 19.66 -4.11
N ASP A 37 -39.05 19.30 -5.39
CA ASP A 37 -38.98 17.92 -5.85
C ASP A 37 -37.64 17.62 -6.52
N PHE A 38 -37.05 16.49 -6.15
CA PHE A 38 -35.76 16.00 -6.62
C PHE A 38 -35.85 14.56 -7.14
N GLN A 39 -34.91 14.15 -7.98
CA GLN A 39 -34.47 12.75 -8.00
C GLN A 39 -33.38 12.58 -6.95
N ARG A 40 -33.65 11.76 -5.92
CA ARG A 40 -32.77 11.56 -4.77
C ARG A 40 -32.27 10.13 -4.71
N TRP A 41 -30.99 9.99 -4.38
CA TRP A 41 -30.39 8.74 -3.93
C TRP A 41 -29.98 8.88 -2.47
N CYS A 42 -30.00 7.76 -1.73
CA CYS A 42 -29.52 7.68 -0.36
C CYS A 42 -28.74 6.38 -0.18
N ASP A 43 -27.61 6.49 0.50
CA ASP A 43 -26.88 5.36 1.04
C ASP A 43 -27.61 4.77 2.24
N ALA A 44 -27.72 3.43 2.28
CA ALA A 44 -28.48 2.73 3.32
C ALA A 44 -27.68 2.57 4.63
N ASP A 45 -26.35 2.51 4.55
CA ASP A 45 -25.49 2.18 5.68
C ASP A 45 -25.03 3.42 6.46
N THR A 46 -24.81 4.55 5.77
CA THR A 46 -24.43 5.84 6.38
C THR A 46 -25.59 6.83 6.52
N GLY A 47 -26.63 6.72 5.68
CA GLY A 47 -27.69 7.72 5.58
C GLY A 47 -27.30 9.01 4.84
N PHE A 48 -26.15 9.03 4.14
CA PHE A 48 -25.83 10.11 3.19
C PHE A 48 -26.81 10.12 2.02
N CYS A 49 -27.23 11.29 1.55
CA CYS A 49 -28.08 11.40 0.36
C CYS A 49 -27.66 12.57 -0.54
N PHE A 50 -27.92 12.40 -1.84
CA PHE A 50 -27.87 13.48 -2.82
C PHE A 50 -29.18 13.52 -3.63
N GLY A 51 -29.77 14.71 -3.74
CA GLY A 51 -30.91 15.03 -4.59
C GLY A 51 -30.51 16.01 -5.69
N ILE A 52 -31.06 15.83 -6.89
CA ILE A 52 -30.88 16.74 -8.03
C ILE A 52 -32.23 17.09 -8.67
N ALA A 53 -32.38 18.37 -9.04
CA ALA A 53 -33.49 18.91 -9.81
C ALA A 53 -32.95 19.73 -10.99
N LEU A 54 -33.60 19.60 -12.14
CA LEU A 54 -33.19 20.16 -13.43
C LEU A 54 -34.32 21.01 -14.04
N PRO A 55 -34.00 22.00 -14.89
CA PRO A 55 -34.99 22.62 -15.78
C PRO A 55 -35.48 21.61 -16.83
N GLU A 56 -36.64 21.88 -17.45
CA GLU A 56 -37.17 21.07 -18.55
C GLU A 56 -36.23 21.08 -19.77
N THR A 57 -35.70 22.26 -20.11
CA THR A 57 -34.60 22.45 -21.05
C THR A 57 -33.30 22.56 -20.26
N VAL A 58 -32.47 21.52 -20.30
CA VAL A 58 -31.17 21.47 -19.61
C VAL A 58 -30.12 22.17 -20.46
N GLU A 59 -29.44 23.15 -19.88
CA GLU A 59 -28.31 23.86 -20.50
C GLU A 59 -27.05 23.72 -19.64
N LYS A 60 -26.98 24.49 -18.55
CA LYS A 60 -25.73 24.72 -17.80
C LYS A 60 -25.81 24.59 -16.27
N SER A 61 -27.01 24.54 -15.69
CA SER A 61 -27.21 24.69 -14.24
C SER A 61 -28.23 23.68 -13.70
N PHE A 62 -28.09 23.32 -12.42
CA PHE A 62 -29.01 22.44 -11.70
C PHE A 62 -29.15 22.86 -10.23
N ILE A 63 -30.17 22.36 -9.54
CA ILE A 63 -30.33 22.53 -8.08
C ILE A 63 -29.98 21.19 -7.41
N GLY A 64 -29.07 21.23 -6.45
CA GLY A 64 -28.66 20.08 -5.66
C GLY A 64 -29.12 20.18 -4.21
N GLN A 65 -29.34 19.04 -3.57
CA GLN A 65 -29.52 18.91 -2.12
C GLN A 65 -28.63 17.80 -1.58
N LEU A 66 -27.69 18.13 -0.71
CA LEU A 66 -26.93 17.18 0.08
C LEU A 66 -27.63 16.93 1.42
N SER A 67 -27.67 15.69 1.88
CA SER A 67 -27.92 15.34 3.29
C SER A 67 -26.71 14.61 3.83
N VAL A 68 -25.99 15.27 4.74
CA VAL A 68 -24.69 14.85 5.28
C VAL A 68 -24.88 14.42 6.74
N PRO A 69 -24.70 13.12 7.06
CA PRO A 69 -24.62 12.63 8.44
C PRO A 69 -23.43 13.27 9.17
N LEU A 70 -23.65 13.71 10.40
CA LEU A 70 -22.65 14.37 11.25
C LEU A 70 -22.39 13.57 12.52
N SER A 71 -21.12 13.55 12.93
CA SER A 71 -20.68 12.98 14.21
C SER A 71 -20.50 14.10 15.23
N SER A 72 -21.52 14.36 16.05
CA SER A 72 -21.53 15.45 17.04
C SER A 72 -21.23 16.82 16.41
N ALA A 73 -22.01 17.18 15.38
CA ALA A 73 -21.84 18.36 14.52
C ALA A 73 -20.53 18.44 13.72
N LYS A 74 -19.72 17.37 13.66
CA LYS A 74 -18.50 17.28 12.84
C LYS A 74 -18.67 16.36 11.63
N GLY A 75 -17.84 16.59 10.62
CA GLY A 75 -17.84 15.84 9.37
C GLY A 75 -17.99 16.73 8.14
N TRP A 76 -17.85 16.13 6.96
CA TRP A 76 -18.16 16.72 5.67
C TRP A 76 -18.73 15.64 4.75
N GLY A 77 -19.57 16.03 3.80
CA GLY A 77 -20.09 15.13 2.76
C GLY A 77 -20.05 15.80 1.41
N GLY A 78 -19.89 15.00 0.36
CA GLY A 78 -19.79 15.50 -0.99
C GLY A 78 -20.14 14.48 -2.06
N VAL A 79 -20.27 14.98 -3.27
CA VAL A 79 -20.73 14.28 -4.48
C VAL A 79 -19.81 14.65 -5.64
N SER A 80 -19.45 13.66 -6.45
CA SER A 80 -18.81 13.89 -7.75
C SER A 80 -19.86 13.91 -8.85
N MET A 81 -19.74 14.85 -9.78
CA MET A 81 -20.59 14.92 -10.97
C MET A 81 -20.24 13.86 -12.03
N SER A 82 -19.30 12.95 -11.74
CA SER A 82 -19.04 11.71 -12.49
C SER A 82 -18.78 10.53 -11.54
N GLY A 83 -18.56 9.34 -12.09
CA GLY A 83 -18.25 8.13 -11.30
C GLY A 83 -16.87 8.14 -10.62
N SER A 84 -16.00 9.12 -10.90
CA SER A 84 -14.65 9.24 -10.34
C SER A 84 -14.49 10.47 -9.45
N MET A 85 -13.53 10.44 -8.53
CA MET A 85 -13.10 11.62 -7.77
C MET A 85 -12.22 12.57 -8.61
N THR A 86 -11.48 12.05 -9.59
CA THR A 86 -10.50 12.82 -10.37
C THR A 86 -11.08 13.30 -11.70
N LYS A 87 -10.67 14.50 -12.15
CA LYS A 87 -11.04 15.10 -13.45
C LYS A 87 -12.55 15.36 -13.59
N ALA A 88 -13.20 15.57 -12.45
CA ALA A 88 -14.63 15.76 -12.28
C ALA A 88 -14.90 16.98 -11.38
N LEU A 89 -16.01 17.68 -11.62
CA LEU A 89 -16.49 18.70 -10.71
C LEU A 89 -17.02 18.03 -9.44
N LEU A 90 -16.39 18.33 -8.32
CA LEU A 90 -16.76 17.84 -7.00
C LEU A 90 -17.51 18.92 -6.23
N ILE A 91 -18.53 18.53 -5.50
CA ILE A 91 -19.33 19.43 -4.66
C ILE A 91 -19.32 18.89 -3.23
N ALA A 92 -18.86 19.70 -2.27
CA ALA A 92 -18.79 19.30 -0.87
C ALA A 92 -19.43 20.35 0.05
N ALA A 93 -19.96 19.89 1.19
CA ALA A 93 -20.57 20.74 2.21
C ALA A 93 -20.28 20.24 3.63
N TRP A 94 -20.09 21.17 4.57
CA TRP A 94 -19.89 20.90 5.99
C TRP A 94 -20.36 22.07 6.88
N PRO A 95 -20.61 21.85 8.19
CA PRO A 95 -20.84 22.93 9.15
C PRO A 95 -19.56 23.74 9.41
N ASN A 96 -19.69 25.06 9.51
CA ASN A 96 -18.59 25.95 9.90
C ASN A 96 -18.07 25.65 11.34
N ALA A 97 -17.04 26.38 11.80
CA ALA A 97 -16.43 26.11 13.11
C ALA A 97 -17.37 26.31 14.32
N ASN A 98 -18.50 27.01 14.15
CA ASN A 98 -19.52 27.22 15.18
C ASN A 98 -20.65 26.16 15.11
N GLY A 99 -20.82 25.49 13.97
CA GLY A 99 -21.99 24.67 13.66
C GLY A 99 -23.27 25.48 13.33
N ASP A 100 -23.16 26.78 13.06
CA ASP A 100 -24.31 27.69 12.88
C ASP A 100 -24.61 28.07 11.41
N ALA A 101 -23.67 27.84 10.48
CA ALA A 101 -23.85 28.03 9.04
C ALA A 101 -23.14 26.94 8.22
N ALA A 102 -23.64 26.70 7.01
CA ALA A 102 -23.05 25.74 6.08
C ALA A 102 -21.92 26.38 5.27
N VAL A 103 -20.91 25.59 4.92
CA VAL A 103 -19.85 25.95 3.97
C VAL A 103 -19.95 24.99 2.80
N GLY A 104 -20.56 25.43 1.71
CA GLY A 104 -20.52 24.76 0.41
C GLY A 104 -19.27 25.15 -0.38
N THR A 105 -18.77 24.25 -1.21
CA THR A 105 -17.58 24.47 -2.04
C THR A 105 -17.67 23.69 -3.35
N LEU A 106 -17.13 24.27 -4.44
CA LEU A 106 -16.82 23.56 -5.67
C LEU A 106 -15.33 23.21 -5.67
N ARG A 107 -15.02 21.97 -6.04
CA ARG A 107 -13.69 21.37 -5.93
C ARG A 107 -13.35 20.59 -7.20
N GLU A 108 -12.06 20.43 -7.48
CA GLU A 108 -11.55 19.55 -8.54
C GLU A 108 -10.16 19.01 -8.16
N THR A 109 -9.77 17.88 -8.74
CA THR A 109 -8.43 17.29 -8.57
C THR A 109 -8.07 16.34 -9.71
N SER A 110 -6.78 16.17 -9.97
CA SER A 110 -6.19 15.13 -10.84
C SER A 110 -5.48 14.02 -10.03
N ALA A 111 -5.73 13.96 -8.72
CA ALA A 111 -5.12 13.08 -7.73
C ALA A 111 -6.12 12.68 -6.63
N TYR A 112 -5.91 11.55 -5.95
CA TYR A 112 -6.68 11.18 -4.74
C TYR A 112 -6.19 11.89 -3.45
N SER A 113 -5.66 13.12 -3.60
CA SER A 113 -5.34 14.06 -2.52
C SER A 113 -6.57 14.88 -2.10
N SER A 114 -6.43 15.76 -1.09
CA SER A 114 -7.47 16.76 -0.79
C SER A 114 -7.64 17.71 -1.98
N PRO A 115 -8.82 17.77 -2.65
CA PRO A 115 -8.97 18.52 -3.90
C PRO A 115 -8.92 20.03 -3.68
N GLU A 116 -8.41 20.77 -4.68
CA GLU A 116 -8.33 22.24 -4.65
C GLU A 116 -9.69 22.89 -4.97
N VAL A 117 -9.81 24.19 -4.72
CA VAL A 117 -11.01 24.97 -5.10
C VAL A 117 -11.11 25.04 -6.62
N TYR A 118 -12.28 24.70 -7.16
CA TYR A 118 -12.52 24.74 -8.61
C TYR A 118 -12.30 26.17 -9.15
N SER A 119 -11.55 26.27 -10.24
CA SER A 119 -11.05 27.55 -10.79
C SER A 119 -11.74 28.02 -12.07
N GLY A 120 -12.76 27.29 -12.55
CA GLY A 120 -13.56 27.65 -13.72
C GLY A 120 -14.82 28.48 -13.39
N ASP A 121 -15.60 28.79 -14.43
CA ASP A 121 -16.78 29.70 -14.37
C ASP A 121 -18.02 29.16 -13.62
N ALA A 122 -17.88 28.07 -12.86
CA ALA A 122 -18.98 27.45 -12.12
C ALA A 122 -19.14 28.08 -10.72
N SER A 123 -20.38 28.20 -10.26
CA SER A 123 -20.74 28.85 -8.99
C SER A 123 -21.65 27.95 -8.15
N ILE A 124 -21.58 28.09 -6.83
CA ILE A 124 -22.51 27.45 -5.89
C ILE A 124 -23.16 28.52 -5.00
N LEU A 125 -24.49 28.59 -5.08
CA LEU A 125 -25.31 29.58 -4.39
C LEU A 125 -26.28 28.84 -3.46
N GLU A 126 -26.27 29.17 -2.18
CA GLU A 126 -27.10 28.49 -1.18
C GLU A 126 -28.58 28.83 -1.36
N ILE A 127 -29.48 27.87 -1.13
CA ILE A 127 -30.92 28.09 -1.02
C ILE A 127 -31.29 27.90 0.46
N PRO A 128 -31.40 28.98 1.27
CA PRO A 128 -31.51 28.87 2.73
C PRO A 128 -32.79 28.15 3.19
N GLU A 129 -33.87 28.23 2.42
CA GLU A 129 -35.13 27.50 2.69
C GLU A 129 -34.98 25.97 2.67
N GLY A 130 -33.92 25.45 2.04
CA GLY A 130 -33.58 24.02 2.01
C GLY A 130 -32.30 23.68 2.77
N THR A 131 -31.73 24.60 3.54
CA THR A 131 -30.49 24.37 4.31
C THR A 131 -30.78 24.37 5.81
N SER A 132 -30.25 23.38 6.53
CA SER A 132 -30.39 23.28 7.99
C SER A 132 -29.26 22.46 8.62
N ILE A 133 -28.89 22.80 9.86
CA ILE A 133 -27.84 22.12 10.62
C ILE A 133 -28.37 21.72 11.99
N ASN A 134 -27.99 20.53 12.43
CA ASN A 134 -28.14 20.06 13.80
C ASN A 134 -26.95 19.15 14.17
N SER A 135 -26.97 18.52 15.35
CA SER A 135 -25.85 17.71 15.85
C SER A 135 -25.63 16.38 15.11
N THR A 136 -26.60 15.91 14.31
CA THR A 136 -26.54 14.64 13.59
C THR A 136 -26.67 14.75 12.06
N PHE A 137 -27.14 15.88 11.52
CA PHE A 137 -27.23 16.12 10.08
C PHE A 137 -27.00 17.58 9.68
N LEU A 138 -26.38 17.76 8.51
CA LEU A 138 -26.45 18.96 7.67
C LEU A 138 -27.30 18.61 6.44
N THR A 139 -28.38 19.35 6.20
CA THR A 139 -28.99 19.43 4.86
C THR A 139 -28.49 20.70 4.21
N TYR A 140 -27.95 20.61 2.99
CA TYR A 140 -27.46 21.77 2.23
C TYR A 140 -28.09 21.77 0.84
N THR A 141 -28.96 22.74 0.57
CA THR A 141 -29.60 22.91 -0.74
C THR A 141 -28.98 24.11 -1.46
N PHE A 142 -28.68 23.96 -2.75
CA PHE A 142 -27.93 24.94 -3.52
C PHE A 142 -28.33 24.94 -5.01
N LEU A 143 -28.23 26.11 -5.64
CA LEU A 143 -28.15 26.24 -7.08
C LEU A 143 -26.67 26.11 -7.50
N CYS A 144 -26.40 25.25 -8.46
CA CYS A 144 -25.09 25.07 -9.08
C CYS A 144 -25.14 25.71 -10.48
N GLU A 145 -24.54 26.88 -10.64
CA GLU A 145 -24.54 27.63 -11.90
C GLU A 145 -23.33 27.28 -12.76
N ASN A 146 -23.53 27.13 -14.07
CA ASN A 146 -22.51 26.68 -15.04
C ASN A 146 -21.84 25.34 -14.69
N CYS A 147 -22.41 24.57 -13.76
CA CYS A 147 -21.88 23.29 -13.33
C CYS A 147 -22.08 22.16 -14.35
N ILE A 148 -22.96 22.30 -15.35
CA ILE A 148 -23.12 21.28 -16.41
C ILE A 148 -22.15 21.63 -17.55
N LEU A 149 -21.02 20.94 -17.59
CA LEU A 149 -19.88 21.20 -18.46
C LEU A 149 -19.67 20.12 -19.53
N GLY A 150 -20.18 18.91 -19.29
CA GLY A 150 -20.00 17.73 -20.14
C GLY A 150 -18.82 16.86 -19.72
N GLU A 151 -18.72 15.67 -20.34
CA GLU A 151 -17.75 14.65 -19.94
C GLU A 151 -16.29 15.06 -20.22
N PRO A 152 -15.33 14.68 -19.35
CA PRO A 152 -15.47 13.89 -18.13
C PRO A 152 -15.85 14.71 -16.89
N THR A 153 -15.84 16.05 -17.00
CA THR A 153 -15.99 16.95 -15.85
C THR A 153 -17.35 16.79 -15.16
N THR A 154 -18.44 16.68 -15.94
CA THR A 154 -19.78 16.32 -15.45
C THR A 154 -20.54 15.45 -16.46
N PHE A 155 -21.75 15.03 -16.10
CA PHE A 155 -22.79 14.63 -17.05
C PHE A 155 -23.02 15.69 -18.17
N GLY A 156 -23.42 15.23 -19.35
CA GLY A 156 -23.84 16.06 -20.48
C GLY A 156 -25.33 16.43 -20.44
N ALA A 157 -25.67 17.63 -20.94
CA ALA A 157 -27.02 18.20 -20.86
C ALA A 157 -28.14 17.38 -21.55
N THR A 158 -27.80 16.47 -22.47
CA THR A 158 -28.75 15.64 -23.23
C THR A 158 -28.96 14.23 -22.66
N GLU A 159 -28.35 13.91 -21.51
CA GLU A 159 -28.39 12.55 -20.97
C GLU A 159 -29.67 12.24 -20.17
N ASP A 160 -30.22 11.04 -20.40
CA ASP A 160 -31.37 10.53 -19.63
C ASP A 160 -30.96 9.91 -18.29
N THR A 161 -29.72 9.40 -18.19
CA THR A 161 -29.13 8.82 -16.96
C THR A 161 -27.61 8.99 -16.95
N TYR A 162 -27.01 9.27 -15.79
CA TYR A 162 -25.54 9.29 -15.62
C TYR A 162 -25.11 8.60 -14.32
N TYR A 163 -23.81 8.44 -14.10
CA TYR A 163 -23.23 7.81 -12.90
C TYR A 163 -22.44 8.84 -12.09
N PHE A 164 -22.76 8.98 -10.81
CA PHE A 164 -22.23 9.98 -9.88
C PHE A 164 -21.51 9.26 -8.73
N GLY A 165 -20.43 9.85 -8.21
CA GLY A 165 -19.71 9.40 -7.02
C GLY A 165 -20.17 10.13 -5.75
N TRP A 166 -19.90 9.58 -4.57
CA TRP A 166 -20.08 10.27 -3.30
C TRP A 166 -18.97 9.93 -2.28
N GLY A 167 -18.81 10.81 -1.29
CA GLY A 167 -17.89 10.62 -0.17
C GLY A 167 -18.38 11.32 1.11
N LEU A 168 -18.11 10.70 2.25
CA LEU A 168 -18.48 11.15 3.59
C LEU A 168 -17.30 10.98 4.55
N SER A 169 -17.02 12.00 5.37
CA SER A 169 -16.09 11.92 6.50
C SER A 169 -16.77 12.32 7.81
N LYS A 170 -16.44 11.64 8.91
CA LYS A 170 -16.85 12.00 10.28
C LYS A 170 -15.97 13.12 10.87
N THR A 171 -14.88 13.47 10.19
CA THR A 171 -13.93 14.52 10.59
C THR A 171 -14.17 15.77 9.73
N SER A 172 -14.30 16.94 10.36
CA SER A 172 -14.43 18.21 9.62
C SER A 172 -13.10 18.62 8.95
N PRO A 173 -13.13 19.46 7.90
CA PRO A 173 -11.95 20.09 7.32
C PRO A 173 -11.09 20.85 8.34
N THR A 174 -9.79 20.99 8.09
CA THR A 174 -8.82 21.55 9.07
C THR A 174 -9.11 22.98 9.50
N SER A 175 -9.79 23.77 8.66
CA SER A 175 -10.28 25.11 8.95
C SER A 175 -11.77 25.21 8.55
N PRO A 176 -12.71 24.72 9.38
CA PRO A 176 -14.10 24.50 8.95
C PRO A 176 -14.83 25.74 8.42
N SER A 177 -14.46 26.95 8.83
CA SER A 177 -15.07 28.20 8.34
C SER A 177 -14.51 28.70 6.99
N SER A 178 -13.58 27.98 6.34
CA SER A 178 -13.05 28.35 5.02
C SER A 178 -13.47 27.37 3.93
N ALA A 179 -14.13 27.88 2.88
CA ALA A 179 -14.49 27.10 1.69
C ALA A 179 -13.28 26.56 0.91
N SER A 180 -12.06 27.01 1.20
CA SER A 180 -10.79 26.50 0.64
C SER A 180 -10.02 25.54 1.55
N SER A 181 -10.56 25.18 2.73
CA SER A 181 -9.89 24.27 3.66
C SER A 181 -9.47 22.94 3.01
N ALA A 182 -8.33 22.39 3.41
CA ALA A 182 -8.00 20.99 3.14
C ALA A 182 -9.04 20.07 3.81
N MET A 183 -9.48 19.03 3.10
CA MET A 183 -10.52 18.09 3.55
C MET A 183 -9.88 16.74 3.92
N PRO A 184 -10.13 16.19 5.11
CA PRO A 184 -9.64 14.86 5.48
C PRO A 184 -10.34 13.78 4.65
N PHE A 185 -9.69 12.63 4.47
CA PHE A 185 -10.21 11.51 3.69
C PHE A 185 -11.64 11.09 4.10
N HIS A 186 -12.45 10.70 3.11
CA HIS A 186 -13.84 10.30 3.25
C HIS A 186 -13.99 8.84 3.75
N GLY A 187 -13.35 8.53 4.88
CA GLY A 187 -13.33 7.19 5.48
C GLY A 187 -14.62 6.78 6.21
N ALA A 188 -15.68 7.59 6.19
CA ALA A 188 -16.97 7.22 6.80
C ALA A 188 -17.94 6.55 5.80
N GLY A 189 -17.69 6.72 4.50
CA GLY A 189 -18.46 6.09 3.40
C GLY A 189 -18.12 6.75 2.07
N TYR A 190 -18.12 5.97 0.99
CA TYR A 190 -17.96 6.45 -0.38
C TYR A 190 -18.42 5.38 -1.38
N GLY A 191 -18.69 5.76 -2.62
CA GLY A 191 -19.13 4.85 -3.66
C GLY A 191 -19.73 5.56 -4.86
N GLY A 192 -20.50 4.83 -5.68
CA GLY A 192 -21.16 5.37 -6.87
C GLY A 192 -22.63 4.97 -7.00
N PHE A 193 -23.42 5.80 -7.68
CA PHE A 193 -24.86 5.62 -7.90
C PHE A 193 -25.29 6.22 -9.25
N GLN A 194 -26.37 5.68 -9.83
CA GLN A 194 -26.94 6.13 -11.09
C GLN A 194 -28.03 7.20 -10.85
N VAL A 195 -27.89 8.35 -11.49
CA VAL A 195 -28.87 9.43 -11.49
C VAL A 195 -29.79 9.28 -12.70
N LEU A 196 -31.11 9.32 -12.48
CA LEU A 196 -32.12 9.33 -13.54
C LEU A 196 -32.42 10.78 -13.97
N LEU A 197 -31.46 11.43 -14.63
CA LEU A 197 -31.50 12.85 -15.05
C LEU A 197 -32.80 13.21 -15.79
N SER A 198 -33.26 12.34 -16.69
CA SER A 198 -34.55 12.44 -17.39
C SER A 198 -35.75 12.71 -16.47
N LYS A 199 -35.73 12.18 -15.23
CA LYS A 199 -36.80 12.31 -14.23
C LYS A 199 -36.56 13.42 -13.20
N ALA A 200 -35.43 14.13 -13.27
CA ALA A 200 -35.11 15.27 -12.41
C ALA A 200 -35.66 16.60 -12.95
N LYS A 201 -36.18 16.61 -14.18
CA LYS A 201 -36.69 17.79 -14.87
C LYS A 201 -38.01 18.28 -14.25
N SER A 202 -38.09 19.58 -13.96
CA SER A 202 -39.24 20.23 -13.32
C SER A 202 -39.52 21.61 -13.91
N SER A 203 -40.79 21.91 -14.18
CA SER A 203 -41.27 23.25 -14.56
C SER A 203 -41.17 24.27 -13.42
N SER A 204 -41.16 23.81 -12.15
CA SER A 204 -40.95 24.65 -10.97
C SER A 204 -39.50 25.09 -10.77
N TYR A 205 -38.55 24.53 -11.53
CA TYR A 205 -37.11 24.77 -11.37
C TYR A 205 -36.74 26.26 -11.30
N ALA A 206 -37.27 27.10 -12.17
CA ALA A 206 -36.95 28.53 -12.20
C ALA A 206 -37.41 29.27 -10.92
N THR A 207 -38.55 28.84 -10.34
CA THR A 207 -39.07 29.37 -9.07
C THR A 207 -38.22 28.95 -7.88
N TRP A 208 -37.61 27.76 -7.94
CA TRP A 208 -36.69 27.26 -6.92
C TRP A 208 -35.31 27.91 -7.04
N ALA A 209 -34.77 28.03 -8.25
CA ALA A 209 -33.47 28.67 -8.51
C ALA A 209 -33.45 30.15 -8.07
N ALA A 210 -34.57 30.86 -8.24
CA ALA A 210 -34.72 32.25 -7.80
C ALA A 210 -34.68 32.45 -6.27
N LYS A 211 -34.62 31.38 -5.46
CA LYS A 211 -34.40 31.43 -4.00
C LYS A 211 -32.93 31.34 -3.60
N ALA A 212 -32.02 31.14 -4.56
CA ALA A 212 -30.60 31.05 -4.30
C ALA A 212 -29.99 32.41 -3.94
N VAL A 213 -29.06 32.43 -2.99
CA VAL A 213 -28.34 33.62 -2.54
C VAL A 213 -26.83 33.39 -2.62
N SER A 214 -26.08 34.45 -2.92
CA SER A 214 -24.63 34.46 -2.72
C SER A 214 -24.34 34.21 -1.25
N SER A 215 -23.55 33.17 -0.96
CA SER A 215 -23.32 32.72 0.42
C SER A 215 -22.73 33.82 1.28
N THR A 216 -23.39 34.12 2.41
CA THR A 216 -22.90 35.08 3.41
C THR A 216 -21.77 34.47 4.24
N SER A 217 -20.70 34.03 3.57
CA SER A 217 -19.42 33.85 4.22
C SER A 217 -19.02 35.19 4.84
N THR A 218 -18.72 35.18 6.14
CA THR A 218 -18.26 36.38 6.82
C THR A 218 -16.86 36.68 6.32
N ALA A 219 -16.77 37.51 5.28
CA ALA A 219 -15.53 38.14 4.87
C ALA A 219 -15.04 39.03 6.01
N SER A 220 -14.32 38.43 6.96
CA SER A 220 -13.52 39.16 7.93
C SER A 220 -12.51 39.97 7.13
N SER A 221 -12.83 41.24 6.94
CA SER A 221 -11.91 42.27 6.50
C SER A 221 -10.85 42.44 7.58
N SER A 222 -9.87 41.53 7.57
CA SER A 222 -8.55 41.80 8.13
C SER A 222 -8.13 43.15 7.58
N ALA A 223 -7.99 44.14 8.48
CA ALA A 223 -7.71 45.51 8.07
C ALA A 223 -6.53 45.53 7.12
N SER A 224 -6.56 46.42 6.12
CA SER A 224 -5.56 46.49 5.06
C SER A 224 -4.20 46.89 5.61
N VAL A 225 -3.47 45.91 6.16
CA VAL A 225 -2.01 45.93 6.24
C VAL A 225 -1.55 45.99 4.79
N THR A 226 -1.09 47.16 4.37
CA THR A 226 -0.51 47.37 3.04
C THR A 226 0.56 46.32 2.83
N SER A 227 0.37 45.46 1.82
CA SER A 227 1.31 44.40 1.52
C SER A 227 2.73 44.97 1.40
N PRO A 228 3.72 44.44 2.15
CA PRO A 228 5.09 44.50 1.69
C PRO A 228 5.11 43.94 0.26
N SER A 229 5.74 44.64 -0.68
CA SER A 229 5.92 44.16 -2.05
C SER A 229 6.47 42.74 -2.02
N ALA A 230 5.89 41.83 -2.81
CA ALA A 230 6.16 40.39 -2.90
C ALA A 230 7.56 40.00 -2.36
N SER A 231 7.62 39.81 -1.05
CA SER A 231 8.86 39.48 -0.35
C SER A 231 9.00 37.98 -0.43
N ALA A 232 10.04 37.50 -1.10
CA ALA A 232 10.29 36.07 -1.25
C ALA A 232 10.21 35.41 0.14
N SER A 233 9.40 34.35 0.25
CA SER A 233 9.11 33.65 1.51
C SER A 233 10.39 33.50 2.31
N ALA A 234 10.43 34.12 3.50
CA ALA A 234 11.67 34.35 4.24
C ALA A 234 12.43 33.03 4.37
N SER A 235 13.55 32.92 3.64
CA SER A 235 14.20 31.64 3.40
C SER A 235 14.54 31.00 4.74
N VAL A 236 13.85 29.90 5.07
CA VAL A 236 14.11 29.12 6.27
C VAL A 236 15.50 28.53 6.09
N VAL A 237 16.51 29.21 6.65
CA VAL A 237 17.92 28.88 6.45
C VAL A 237 18.14 27.45 6.90
N ALA A 238 18.33 26.56 5.93
CA ALA A 238 18.44 25.14 6.20
C ALA A 238 19.61 24.90 7.16
N THR A 239 19.28 24.32 8.32
CA THR A 239 20.29 23.85 9.26
C THR A 239 21.09 22.72 8.62
N VAL A 240 22.34 22.52 9.01
CA VAL A 240 23.15 21.39 8.52
C VAL A 240 23.36 20.43 9.68
N SER A 241 23.05 19.15 9.45
CA SER A 241 23.22 18.12 10.47
C SER A 241 24.70 17.91 10.76
N ASN A 242 25.08 17.90 12.05
CA ASN A 242 26.45 17.59 12.48
C ASN A 242 26.81 16.11 12.26
N THR A 243 25.85 15.27 11.85
CA THR A 243 26.00 13.83 11.69
C THR A 243 25.90 13.44 10.22
N THR A 244 26.95 12.80 9.72
CA THR A 244 27.02 12.22 8.37
C THR A 244 26.89 10.69 8.37
N TYR A 245 26.56 10.13 7.20
CA TYR A 245 26.23 8.72 6.99
C TYR A 245 26.83 8.18 5.68
N ASP A 246 27.14 6.89 5.64
CA ASP A 246 27.58 6.20 4.41
C ASP A 246 26.39 5.92 3.48
N TYR A 247 25.23 5.61 4.06
CA TYR A 247 23.99 5.41 3.34
C TYR A 247 22.86 6.23 3.97
N ILE A 248 22.09 6.92 3.15
CA ILE A 248 20.80 7.50 3.54
C ILE A 248 19.72 6.79 2.72
N VAL A 249 18.84 6.05 3.40
CA VAL A 249 17.67 5.38 2.85
C VAL A 249 16.45 6.25 3.12
N VAL A 250 15.64 6.50 2.08
CA VAL A 250 14.54 7.46 2.12
C VAL A 250 13.21 6.75 1.87
N GLY A 251 12.36 6.70 2.91
CA GLY A 251 11.13 5.91 2.95
C GLY A 251 11.36 4.60 3.70
N GLY A 252 10.66 4.42 4.81
CA GLY A 252 10.64 3.20 5.63
C GLY A 252 9.56 2.21 5.18
N GLY A 253 9.26 2.15 3.87
CA GLY A 253 8.27 1.24 3.30
C GLY A 253 8.79 -0.19 3.13
N ALA A 254 8.00 -1.02 2.42
CA ALA A 254 8.28 -2.43 2.12
C ALA A 254 9.75 -2.70 1.74
N ALA A 255 10.29 -1.95 0.78
CA ALA A 255 11.65 -2.10 0.28
C ALA A 255 12.70 -1.34 1.10
N GLY A 256 12.32 -0.26 1.79
CA GLY A 256 13.24 0.65 2.46
C GLY A 256 13.79 0.13 3.79
N ILE A 257 12.98 -0.61 4.56
CA ILE A 257 13.45 -1.28 5.77
C ILE A 257 14.42 -2.42 5.39
N VAL A 258 14.07 -3.23 4.39
CA VAL A 258 14.96 -4.26 3.80
C VAL A 258 16.28 -3.64 3.38
N ALA A 259 16.25 -2.52 2.64
CA ALA A 259 17.47 -1.83 2.23
C ALA A 259 18.30 -1.31 3.42
N ALA A 260 17.67 -0.77 4.46
CA ALA A 260 18.39 -0.29 5.63
C ALA A 260 19.12 -1.42 6.39
N GLU A 261 18.47 -2.57 6.57
CA GLU A 261 19.02 -3.76 7.23
C GLU A 261 20.26 -4.29 6.48
N ARG A 262 20.07 -4.62 5.20
CA ARG A 262 21.12 -5.19 4.34
C ARG A 262 22.33 -4.28 4.18
N LEU A 263 22.11 -2.96 4.17
CA LEU A 263 23.21 -1.98 4.15
C LEU A 263 23.93 -1.89 5.49
N ALA A 264 23.23 -2.07 6.62
CA ALA A 264 23.82 -2.03 7.95
C ALA A 264 24.60 -3.29 8.30
N GLU A 265 24.26 -4.47 7.75
CA GLU A 265 25.08 -5.69 7.83
C GLU A 265 26.54 -5.42 7.45
N THR A 266 26.77 -4.58 6.42
CA THR A 266 28.10 -4.21 5.90
C THR A 266 28.94 -3.33 6.84
N LYS A 267 28.43 -3.04 8.05
CA LYS A 267 29.03 -2.17 9.08
C LYS A 267 29.28 -0.73 8.61
N LYS A 268 28.58 -0.32 7.55
CA LYS A 268 28.49 1.06 7.08
C LYS A 268 27.42 1.79 7.87
N LYS A 269 27.59 3.10 8.04
CA LYS A 269 26.68 3.91 8.85
C LYS A 269 25.44 4.28 8.05
N VAL A 270 24.28 3.76 8.47
CA VAL A 270 23.00 3.88 7.75
C VAL A 270 22.04 4.80 8.50
N LEU A 271 21.40 5.72 7.79
CA LEU A 271 20.22 6.44 8.24
C LEU A 271 19.00 5.98 7.42
N LEU A 272 17.93 5.53 8.09
CA LEU A 272 16.61 5.39 7.50
C LEU A 272 15.75 6.60 7.89
N ILE A 273 15.19 7.28 6.89
CA ILE A 273 14.31 8.44 7.06
C ILE A 273 12.88 8.05 6.64
N GLU A 274 11.91 8.28 7.52
CA GLU A 274 10.48 8.12 7.24
C GLU A 274 9.73 9.43 7.55
N ARG A 275 8.77 9.78 6.69
CA ARG A 275 7.94 10.98 6.82
C ARG A 275 6.77 10.80 7.78
N GLY A 276 6.31 9.56 7.95
CA GLY A 276 5.23 9.16 8.84
C GLY A 276 5.65 8.88 10.28
N VAL A 277 4.68 8.41 11.07
CA VAL A 277 4.84 8.05 12.48
C VAL A 277 5.09 6.55 12.68
N ALA A 278 5.20 6.12 13.94
CA ALA A 278 5.25 4.70 14.31
C ALA A 278 3.86 4.04 14.22
N PRO A 279 3.74 2.80 13.70
CA PRO A 279 2.47 2.08 13.57
C PRO A 279 2.09 1.20 14.77
N THR A 280 3.07 0.79 15.58
CA THR A 280 2.88 -0.13 16.71
C THR A 280 3.11 0.59 18.05
N THR A 281 2.43 0.11 19.08
CA THR A 281 2.60 0.49 20.50
C THR A 281 4.06 0.37 20.95
N GLU A 282 4.71 -0.73 20.59
CA GLU A 282 6.13 -1.05 20.83
C GLU A 282 7.08 0.01 20.25
N LEU A 283 6.77 0.53 19.05
CA LEU A 283 7.52 1.60 18.40
C LEU A 283 7.05 3.01 18.81
N GLY A 284 6.14 3.12 19.81
CA GLY A 284 5.71 4.38 20.42
C GLY A 284 4.35 4.92 19.98
N ALA A 285 3.53 4.16 19.24
CA ALA A 285 2.19 4.59 18.84
C ALA A 285 1.23 4.65 20.05
N SER A 286 0.45 5.73 20.15
CA SER A 286 -0.52 5.96 21.23
C SER A 286 -1.87 5.27 21.03
N GLY A 287 -2.15 4.76 19.82
CA GLY A 287 -3.44 4.17 19.41
C GLY A 287 -3.66 2.72 19.87
N ALA A 288 -3.37 2.41 21.14
CA ALA A 288 -3.51 1.07 21.70
C ALA A 288 -4.99 0.64 21.84
N LEU A 289 -5.27 -0.66 21.69
CA LEU A 289 -6.61 -1.23 21.83
C LEU A 289 -7.06 -1.26 23.30
N SER A 290 -8.33 -0.93 23.55
CA SER A 290 -8.95 -0.88 24.90
C SER A 290 -8.86 -2.20 25.67
N TRP A 291 -8.80 -3.32 24.96
CA TRP A 291 -8.74 -4.69 25.47
C TRP A 291 -7.36 -5.34 25.30
N ASN A 292 -6.42 -4.67 24.63
CA ASN A 292 -5.03 -5.11 24.47
C ASN A 292 -4.11 -3.90 24.34
N SER A 293 -3.57 -3.43 25.48
CA SER A 293 -2.68 -2.27 25.55
C SER A 293 -1.35 -2.46 24.81
N SER A 294 -1.02 -3.68 24.40
CA SER A 294 0.22 -4.03 23.71
C SER A 294 0.10 -4.00 22.18
N MET A 295 -1.06 -3.67 21.61
CA MET A 295 -1.29 -3.66 20.15
C MET A 295 -2.15 -2.47 19.71
N THR A 296 -1.92 -1.97 18.50
CA THR A 296 -2.85 -1.06 17.80
C THR A 296 -3.84 -1.87 16.94
N ALA A 297 -4.84 -1.20 16.37
CA ALA A 297 -5.76 -1.85 15.42
C ALA A 297 -5.08 -2.35 14.14
N PHE A 298 -3.89 -1.84 13.80
CA PHE A 298 -3.13 -2.24 12.60
C PHE A 298 -2.38 -3.57 12.80
N ASP A 299 -2.13 -3.97 14.05
CA ASP A 299 -1.47 -5.23 14.39
C ASP A 299 -2.37 -6.47 14.19
N ILE A 300 -3.69 -6.26 14.02
CA ILE A 300 -4.71 -7.31 13.98
C ILE A 300 -5.06 -7.68 12.51
N PRO A 301 -4.67 -8.86 12.00
CA PRO A 301 -4.88 -9.21 10.59
C PRO A 301 -6.32 -9.10 10.10
N ALA A 302 -7.29 -9.53 10.92
CA ALA A 302 -8.71 -9.44 10.56
C ALA A 302 -9.23 -8.01 10.34
N LEU A 303 -8.45 -6.97 10.70
CA LEU A 303 -8.80 -5.57 10.44
C LEU A 303 -8.18 -5.00 9.16
N GLY A 304 -7.19 -5.64 8.53
CA GLY A 304 -6.45 -5.07 7.40
C GLY A 304 -7.31 -4.63 6.21
N SER A 305 -8.41 -5.34 5.92
CA SER A 305 -9.38 -4.97 4.87
C SER A 305 -10.50 -4.03 5.34
N SER A 306 -10.49 -3.61 6.60
CA SER A 306 -11.51 -2.75 7.23
C SER A 306 -10.93 -1.45 7.84
N LEU A 307 -9.61 -1.26 7.85
CA LEU A 307 -8.97 -0.05 8.39
C LEU A 307 -9.61 1.25 7.85
N THR A 308 -9.96 1.25 6.57
CA THR A 308 -10.62 2.35 5.86
C THR A 308 -12.01 2.65 6.43
N SER A 309 -12.90 1.66 6.48
CA SER A 309 -14.30 1.81 6.91
C SER A 309 -14.47 1.97 8.42
N LEU A 310 -13.46 1.56 9.19
CA LEU A 310 -13.34 1.86 10.62
C LEU A 310 -12.82 3.28 10.90
N GLY A 311 -12.43 4.04 9.86
CA GLY A 311 -11.95 5.42 9.98
C GLY A 311 -10.54 5.56 10.57
N LEU A 312 -9.75 4.49 10.58
CA LEU A 312 -8.47 4.42 11.28
C LEU A 312 -7.29 5.01 10.50
N MET A 313 -7.39 5.07 9.17
CA MET A 313 -6.26 5.39 8.29
C MET A 313 -5.84 6.86 8.26
N GLY A 314 -6.59 7.77 8.89
CA GLY A 314 -6.51 9.23 8.66
C GLY A 314 -5.11 9.82 8.78
N ASP A 315 -4.39 9.49 9.86
CA ASP A 315 -3.04 10.03 10.13
C ASP A 315 -1.92 9.22 9.45
N TYR A 316 -2.24 8.10 8.81
CA TYR A 316 -1.29 7.13 8.23
C TYR A 316 -1.30 7.12 6.70
N LEU A 317 -2.13 7.93 6.04
CA LEU A 317 -2.17 8.10 4.59
C LEU A 317 -1.37 9.31 4.14
N CYS A 318 -0.82 9.22 2.93
CA CYS A 318 -0.18 10.35 2.27
C CYS A 318 -1.23 11.34 1.75
N ASP A 319 -0.94 12.62 1.96
CA ASP A 319 -1.78 13.79 1.63
C ASP A 319 -1.48 14.38 0.24
N ASP A 320 -0.31 14.06 -0.30
CA ASP A 320 0.33 14.70 -1.45
C ASP A 320 0.64 13.73 -2.61
N THR A 321 -0.06 12.60 -2.68
CA THR A 321 0.15 11.55 -3.69
C THR A 321 -1.03 11.37 -4.64
N ALA A 322 -0.73 10.97 -5.89
CA ALA A 322 -1.72 10.81 -6.95
C ALA A 322 -2.80 9.73 -6.68
N GLY A 323 -2.50 8.73 -5.84
CA GLY A 323 -3.36 7.64 -5.38
C GLY A 323 -3.11 7.33 -3.91
N MET A 324 -3.72 6.28 -3.37
CA MET A 324 -3.57 5.94 -1.94
C MET A 324 -2.16 5.41 -1.66
N ALA A 325 -1.51 5.97 -0.64
CA ALA A 325 -0.20 5.52 -0.18
C ALA A 325 -0.09 5.63 1.35
N GLY A 326 0.59 4.67 1.98
CA GLY A 326 0.85 4.70 3.42
C GLY A 326 2.03 5.61 3.77
N CYS A 327 1.77 6.65 4.56
CA CYS A 327 2.75 7.58 5.13
C CYS A 327 2.92 7.29 6.63
N VAL A 328 3.47 6.11 6.91
CA VAL A 328 3.75 5.55 8.24
C VAL A 328 5.00 4.66 8.11
N LEU A 329 5.73 4.36 9.18
CA LEU A 329 6.80 3.35 9.12
C LEU A 329 6.21 1.98 8.72
N GLY A 330 6.84 1.29 7.77
CA GLY A 330 6.29 0.14 7.01
C GLY A 330 5.51 0.55 5.75
N GLY A 331 5.02 1.79 5.70
CA GLY A 331 4.26 2.35 4.58
C GLY A 331 3.04 1.50 4.24
N GLY A 332 2.96 1.07 2.98
CA GLY A 332 1.87 0.21 2.50
C GLY A 332 1.67 -1.09 3.30
N THR A 333 2.72 -1.69 3.88
CA THR A 333 2.60 -2.99 4.58
C THR A 333 1.86 -2.89 5.92
N ILE A 334 1.63 -1.69 6.45
CA ILE A 334 0.82 -1.45 7.66
C ILE A 334 -0.65 -1.19 7.33
N VAL A 335 -0.93 -0.57 6.18
CA VAL A 335 -2.27 -0.06 5.84
C VAL A 335 -3.03 -0.89 4.81
N ASN A 336 -2.40 -1.93 4.26
CA ASN A 336 -3.00 -2.82 3.25
C ASN A 336 -3.79 -4.01 3.85
N ALA A 337 -4.47 -4.76 2.99
CA ALA A 337 -5.18 -6.00 3.33
C ALA A 337 -4.29 -7.26 3.37
N GLU A 338 -2.99 -7.10 3.67
CA GLU A 338 -2.00 -8.15 3.98
C GLU A 338 -1.71 -9.22 2.92
N SER A 339 -2.39 -9.24 1.78
CA SER A 339 -2.22 -10.26 0.72
C SER A 339 -0.76 -10.43 0.28
N PHE A 340 -0.18 -11.61 0.54
CA PHE A 340 1.25 -11.89 0.37
C PHE A 340 1.47 -12.98 -0.67
N ILE A 341 1.34 -12.60 -1.94
CA ILE A 341 1.42 -13.53 -3.07
C ILE A 341 2.88 -13.68 -3.47
N HIS A 342 3.45 -14.87 -3.26
CA HIS A 342 4.75 -15.23 -3.84
C HIS A 342 4.62 -15.16 -5.37
N PRO A 343 5.44 -14.35 -6.09
CA PRO A 343 5.31 -14.19 -7.54
C PRO A 343 5.67 -15.49 -8.28
N PRO A 344 4.97 -15.84 -9.38
CA PRO A 344 5.48 -16.83 -10.32
C PRO A 344 6.82 -16.37 -10.91
N ALA A 345 7.68 -17.32 -11.30
CA ALA A 345 8.95 -17.02 -11.97
C ALA A 345 8.75 -16.13 -13.22
N ALA A 346 7.62 -16.30 -13.92
CA ALA A 346 7.20 -15.50 -15.07
C ALA A 346 7.17 -13.98 -14.83
N ASP A 347 6.82 -13.52 -13.63
CA ASP A 347 6.79 -12.08 -13.31
C ASP A 347 8.18 -11.42 -13.43
N PHE A 348 9.25 -12.19 -13.21
CA PHE A 348 10.63 -11.79 -13.48
C PHE A 348 11.10 -12.23 -14.87
N ASP A 349 10.68 -13.40 -15.35
CA ASP A 349 11.17 -13.97 -16.60
C ASP A 349 10.63 -13.30 -17.88
N ASP A 350 9.51 -12.56 -17.83
CA ASP A 350 9.03 -11.72 -18.94
C ASP A 350 9.76 -10.36 -19.02
N LYS A 351 9.21 -9.28 -18.45
CA LYS A 351 9.63 -7.89 -18.78
C LYS A 351 10.86 -7.35 -18.03
N TRP A 352 11.41 -8.08 -17.05
CA TRP A 352 12.67 -7.65 -16.41
C TRP A 352 13.89 -7.89 -17.32
N PRO A 353 14.92 -7.05 -17.23
CA PRO A 353 16.15 -7.23 -18.01
C PRO A 353 16.93 -8.49 -17.61
N THR A 354 17.82 -8.96 -18.49
CA THR A 354 18.81 -10.00 -18.17
C THR A 354 19.65 -9.58 -16.97
N GLY A 355 19.85 -10.48 -16.00
CA GLY A 355 20.42 -10.14 -14.69
C GLY A 355 19.37 -9.80 -13.62
N TRP A 356 18.08 -9.84 -13.98
CA TRP A 356 16.91 -9.72 -13.09
C TRP A 356 15.84 -10.77 -13.40
N LYS A 357 16.20 -11.86 -14.10
CA LYS A 357 15.33 -13.02 -14.32
C LYS A 357 15.16 -13.81 -13.02
N TRP A 358 14.21 -14.74 -12.93
CA TRP A 358 13.90 -15.44 -11.67
C TRP A 358 15.16 -16.06 -11.03
N LYS A 359 15.97 -16.76 -11.83
CA LYS A 359 17.28 -17.32 -11.42
C LYS A 359 18.28 -16.28 -10.87
N ASP A 360 18.17 -15.01 -11.26
CA ASP A 360 19.06 -13.91 -10.87
C ASP A 360 18.56 -13.21 -9.59
N VAL A 361 17.34 -13.55 -9.10
CA VAL A 361 16.72 -13.03 -7.88
C VAL A 361 16.29 -14.13 -6.88
N GLN A 362 16.38 -15.41 -7.25
CA GLN A 362 15.94 -16.54 -6.40
C GLN A 362 16.62 -16.54 -5.02
N ALA A 363 17.91 -16.24 -4.93
CA ALA A 363 18.61 -16.14 -3.64
C ALA A 363 18.08 -14.99 -2.75
N ALA A 364 17.63 -13.89 -3.36
CA ALA A 364 16.97 -12.78 -2.68
C ALA A 364 15.54 -13.17 -2.22
N ALA A 365 14.80 -13.93 -3.04
CA ALA A 365 13.51 -14.49 -2.65
C ALA A 365 13.62 -15.46 -1.48
N ASN A 366 14.63 -16.35 -1.49
CA ASN A 366 14.86 -17.30 -0.40
C ASN A 366 15.12 -16.58 0.93
N ARG A 367 16.01 -15.58 0.97
CA ARG A 367 16.26 -14.79 2.20
C ARG A 367 15.01 -14.03 2.66
N LEU A 368 14.22 -13.48 1.73
CA LEU A 368 12.94 -12.86 2.09
C LEU A 368 11.99 -13.87 2.75
N TYR A 369 11.86 -15.08 2.21
CA TYR A 369 10.92 -16.07 2.76
C TYR A 369 11.43 -16.77 4.02
N GLU A 370 12.74 -16.76 4.28
CA GLU A 370 13.34 -17.14 5.55
C GLU A 370 12.99 -16.14 6.66
N LEU A 371 13.09 -14.83 6.38
CA LEU A 371 12.82 -13.77 7.35
C LEU A 371 11.34 -13.38 7.46
N ASN A 372 10.58 -13.49 6.37
CA ASN A 372 9.16 -13.18 6.28
C ASN A 372 8.45 -14.10 5.24
N PRO A 373 8.11 -15.34 5.61
CA PRO A 373 7.46 -16.29 4.69
C PRO A 373 6.06 -15.86 4.26
N GLY A 374 5.34 -15.10 5.10
CA GLY A 374 3.87 -15.03 5.08
C GLY A 374 3.24 -16.37 5.50
N SER A 375 1.91 -16.47 5.45
CA SER A 375 1.20 -17.71 5.82
C SER A 375 -0.18 -17.86 5.16
N THR A 376 -0.49 -19.09 4.73
CA THR A 376 -1.86 -19.55 4.39
C THR A 376 -2.60 -20.21 5.57
N LEU A 377 -1.98 -20.29 6.76
CA LEU A 377 -2.52 -20.87 7.99
C LEU A 377 -1.92 -20.18 9.24
N PRO A 378 -2.32 -18.92 9.55
CA PRO A 378 -1.66 -18.12 10.60
C PRO A 378 -2.10 -18.41 12.04
N SER A 379 -3.14 -19.25 12.25
CA SER A 379 -3.63 -19.62 13.59
C SER A 379 -2.76 -20.72 14.20
N ALA A 380 -2.16 -20.47 15.37
CA ALA A 380 -1.23 -21.40 16.02
C ALA A 380 -1.87 -22.75 16.40
N ASP A 381 -3.20 -22.81 16.54
CA ASP A 381 -3.95 -24.05 16.78
C ASP A 381 -4.17 -24.95 15.53
N GLY A 382 -3.57 -24.58 14.40
CA GLY A 382 -3.59 -25.31 13.13
C GLY A 382 -4.92 -25.26 12.37
N LYS A 383 -5.87 -24.40 12.77
CA LYS A 383 -7.21 -24.34 12.16
C LYS A 383 -7.42 -23.08 11.34
N ARG A 384 -8.28 -23.18 10.32
CA ARG A 384 -8.83 -22.02 9.62
C ARG A 384 -10.20 -21.68 10.17
N TYR A 385 -10.45 -20.40 10.38
CA TYR A 385 -11.70 -19.87 10.95
C TYR A 385 -12.53 -19.18 9.86
N ASP A 386 -13.83 -19.02 10.10
CA ASP A 386 -14.76 -18.34 9.18
C ASP A 386 -14.77 -18.93 7.75
N GLN A 387 -14.90 -20.27 7.68
CA GLN A 387 -14.67 -21.05 6.45
C GLN A 387 -15.91 -21.23 5.56
N GLY A 388 -17.09 -20.76 5.97
CA GLY A 388 -18.33 -21.00 5.22
C GLY A 388 -18.29 -20.45 3.78
N MET A 389 -17.77 -19.23 3.60
CA MET A 389 -17.60 -18.62 2.29
C MET A 389 -16.56 -19.36 1.43
N TYR A 390 -15.46 -19.83 2.04
CA TYR A 390 -14.46 -20.66 1.34
C TYR A 390 -15.13 -21.94 0.81
N THR A 391 -15.81 -22.70 1.67
CA THR A 391 -16.47 -23.96 1.29
C THR A 391 -17.47 -23.79 0.14
N VAL A 392 -18.26 -22.71 0.16
CA VAL A 392 -19.24 -22.43 -0.91
C VAL A 392 -18.52 -22.11 -2.24
N LEU A 393 -17.54 -21.20 -2.23
CA LEU A 393 -16.88 -20.78 -3.47
C LEU A 393 -15.88 -21.82 -4.00
N SER A 394 -15.17 -22.55 -3.14
CA SER A 394 -14.25 -23.63 -3.56
C SER A 394 -15.01 -24.77 -4.24
N ASN A 395 -16.21 -25.10 -3.76
CA ASN A 395 -17.05 -26.13 -4.38
C ASN A 395 -17.59 -25.69 -5.75
N PHE A 396 -17.94 -24.41 -5.90
CA PHE A 396 -18.32 -23.83 -7.20
C PHE A 396 -17.16 -23.88 -8.21
N LEU A 397 -15.99 -23.35 -7.85
CA LEU A 397 -14.80 -23.35 -8.73
C LEU A 397 -14.35 -24.78 -9.07
N LYS A 398 -14.38 -25.71 -8.11
CA LYS A 398 -14.14 -27.14 -8.36
C LYS A 398 -15.17 -27.75 -9.32
N GLY A 399 -16.44 -27.35 -9.23
CA GLY A 399 -17.50 -27.75 -10.16
C GLY A 399 -17.27 -27.27 -11.60
N LEU A 400 -16.59 -26.13 -11.76
CA LEU A 400 -16.10 -25.60 -13.04
C LEU A 400 -14.75 -26.20 -13.47
N GLY A 401 -14.22 -27.20 -12.76
CA GLY A 401 -12.96 -27.88 -13.08
C GLY A 401 -11.68 -27.14 -12.64
N TRP A 402 -11.76 -26.11 -11.80
CA TRP A 402 -10.58 -25.40 -11.31
C TRP A 402 -9.79 -26.26 -10.30
N LYS A 403 -8.46 -26.17 -10.35
CA LYS A 403 -7.55 -26.90 -9.44
C LYS A 403 -7.39 -26.13 -8.11
N SER A 404 -7.45 -26.85 -6.99
CA SER A 404 -7.02 -26.31 -5.69
C SER A 404 -5.50 -26.39 -5.60
N VAL A 405 -4.84 -25.29 -5.22
CA VAL A 405 -3.38 -25.21 -4.99
C VAL A 405 -3.06 -24.63 -3.62
N ASP A 406 -1.81 -24.80 -3.18
CA ASP A 406 -1.22 -23.95 -2.14
C ASP A 406 -0.43 -22.84 -2.83
N SER A 407 -0.94 -21.60 -2.83
CA SER A 407 -0.38 -20.51 -3.63
C SER A 407 1.04 -20.07 -3.25
N GLN A 408 1.55 -20.50 -2.08
CA GLN A 408 2.95 -20.27 -1.69
C GLN A 408 3.87 -21.42 -2.13
N LYS A 409 3.39 -22.67 -2.14
CA LYS A 409 4.16 -23.85 -2.59
C LYS A 409 4.14 -24.04 -4.10
N GLU A 410 3.07 -23.61 -4.76
CA GLU A 410 2.85 -23.66 -6.21
C GLU A 410 2.77 -22.23 -6.79
N PRO A 411 3.78 -21.35 -6.61
CA PRO A 411 3.70 -19.95 -7.01
C PRO A 411 3.57 -19.77 -8.54
N ASN A 412 4.07 -20.73 -9.32
CA ASN A 412 3.94 -20.74 -10.79
C ASN A 412 2.52 -21.09 -11.28
N GLU A 413 1.69 -21.74 -10.46
CA GLU A 413 0.33 -22.14 -10.86
C GLU A 413 -0.63 -20.95 -10.76
N LYS A 414 -1.06 -20.42 -11.91
CA LYS A 414 -1.88 -19.19 -12.02
C LYS A 414 -2.96 -19.22 -13.13
N HIS A 415 -3.31 -20.40 -13.66
CA HIS A 415 -4.39 -20.56 -14.64
C HIS A 415 -5.45 -21.55 -14.14
N MET A 416 -6.73 -21.14 -14.07
CA MET A 416 -7.85 -21.91 -13.49
C MET A 416 -7.54 -22.56 -12.12
N VAL A 417 -6.95 -21.78 -11.21
CA VAL A 417 -6.58 -22.25 -9.86
C VAL A 417 -7.20 -21.41 -8.76
N TYR A 418 -7.49 -22.04 -7.62
CA TYR A 418 -7.86 -21.36 -6.38
C TYR A 418 -7.05 -21.87 -5.19
N SER A 419 -6.90 -21.00 -4.17
CA SER A 419 -6.14 -21.28 -2.96
C SER A 419 -6.84 -20.67 -1.74
N TYR A 420 -6.48 -21.16 -0.55
CA TYR A 420 -6.58 -20.33 0.65
C TYR A 420 -5.75 -19.05 0.45
N PRO A 421 -6.17 -17.89 0.98
CA PRO A 421 -5.38 -16.68 0.86
C PRO A 421 -4.03 -16.82 1.57
N SER A 422 -3.02 -16.14 1.04
CA SER A 422 -1.73 -15.96 1.71
C SER A 422 -1.65 -14.54 2.29
N TRP A 423 -1.22 -14.41 3.55
CA TRP A 423 -1.11 -13.13 4.25
C TRP A 423 0.28 -12.87 4.82
N ASP A 424 0.65 -11.59 4.93
CA ASP A 424 1.88 -11.10 5.54
C ASP A 424 1.75 -11.09 7.07
N VAL A 425 1.60 -12.30 7.62
CA VAL A 425 1.25 -12.58 9.02
C VAL A 425 2.24 -13.57 9.62
N GLY A 426 2.76 -13.23 10.79
CA GLY A 426 3.69 -14.04 11.57
C GLY A 426 3.27 -14.01 13.04
N ASN A 427 3.38 -15.15 13.74
CA ASN A 427 2.96 -15.29 15.14
C ASN A 427 1.52 -14.80 15.43
N GLY A 428 0.62 -14.96 14.46
CA GLY A 428 -0.80 -14.58 14.55
C GLY A 428 -1.10 -13.08 14.39
N ILE A 429 -0.10 -12.23 14.10
CA ILE A 429 -0.24 -10.77 13.94
C ILE A 429 0.35 -10.28 12.60
N ARG A 430 -0.04 -9.08 12.17
CA ARG A 430 0.53 -8.45 10.96
C ARG A 430 2.06 -8.37 11.09
N ALA A 431 2.78 -8.98 10.15
CA ALA A 431 4.23 -9.03 10.13
C ALA A 431 4.82 -7.89 9.29
N GLY A 432 5.10 -8.14 8.01
CA GLY A 432 5.86 -7.25 7.14
C GLY A 432 7.29 -6.99 7.62
N PRO A 433 8.03 -6.12 6.92
CA PRO A 433 9.41 -5.80 7.27
C PRO A 433 9.53 -5.03 8.59
N VAL A 434 8.45 -4.45 9.12
CA VAL A 434 8.41 -3.82 10.46
C VAL A 434 8.62 -4.84 11.59
N ARG A 435 8.33 -6.13 11.36
CA ARG A 435 8.53 -7.20 12.37
C ARG A 435 9.56 -8.27 12.02
N SER A 436 10.01 -8.32 10.76
CA SER A 436 11.06 -9.23 10.30
C SER A 436 12.42 -8.53 10.17
N TYR A 437 12.50 -7.50 9.32
CA TYR A 437 13.77 -6.80 9.02
C TYR A 437 14.11 -5.67 10.00
N LEU A 438 13.12 -4.92 10.49
CA LEU A 438 13.35 -3.75 11.33
C LEU A 438 14.04 -4.07 12.67
N PRO A 439 13.68 -5.13 13.42
CA PRO A 439 14.37 -5.47 14.67
C PRO A 439 15.86 -5.77 14.45
N LEU A 440 16.17 -6.55 13.39
CA LEU A 440 17.55 -6.94 13.04
C LEU A 440 18.46 -5.75 12.80
N VAL A 441 17.93 -4.64 12.25
CA VAL A 441 18.70 -3.42 12.03
C VAL A 441 18.69 -2.47 13.23
N GLN A 442 17.68 -2.53 14.09
CA GLN A 442 17.65 -1.77 15.35
C GLN A 442 18.70 -2.27 16.37
N ASP A 443 19.07 -3.54 16.33
CA ASP A 443 20.15 -4.13 17.14
C ASP A 443 21.58 -3.76 16.67
N LEU A 444 21.74 -2.91 15.64
CA LEU A 444 23.04 -2.52 15.08
C LEU A 444 23.46 -1.08 15.45
N ASP A 445 24.57 -0.95 16.17
CA ASP A 445 25.19 0.34 16.56
C ASP A 445 25.43 1.33 15.39
N ASN A 446 25.53 0.82 14.16
CA ASN A 446 25.76 1.60 12.95
C ASN A 446 24.48 2.06 12.22
N PHE A 447 23.29 1.84 12.81
CA PHE A 447 22.00 2.28 12.29
C PHE A 447 21.47 3.55 12.97
N THR A 448 20.56 4.26 12.30
CA THR A 448 19.75 5.34 12.87
C THR A 448 18.41 5.40 12.15
N LEU A 449 17.30 5.49 12.90
CA LEU A 449 15.96 5.73 12.36
C LEU A 449 15.52 7.16 12.69
N ARG A 450 14.94 7.86 11.71
CA ARG A 450 14.26 9.15 11.92
C ARG A 450 12.85 9.11 11.34
N LEU A 451 11.86 9.16 12.23
CA LEU A 451 10.44 9.30 11.90
C LEU A 451 10.05 10.77 11.75
N SER A 452 8.81 11.02 11.29
CA SER A 452 8.21 12.35 11.12
C SER A 452 9.13 13.35 10.39
N THR A 453 9.91 12.88 9.41
CA THR A 453 10.95 13.63 8.71
C THR A 453 10.77 13.46 7.20
N LYS A 454 10.21 14.48 6.52
CA LYS A 454 9.86 14.43 5.08
C LYS A 454 11.04 14.87 4.22
N VAL A 455 11.62 13.97 3.42
CA VAL A 455 12.62 14.36 2.41
C VAL A 455 11.96 15.20 1.33
N ARG A 456 12.41 16.45 1.16
CA ARG A 456 11.90 17.40 0.17
C ARG A 456 12.61 17.24 -1.18
N ARG A 457 13.94 17.09 -1.15
CA ARG A 457 14.81 16.95 -2.34
C ARG A 457 16.18 16.35 -1.99
N LEU A 458 16.93 15.96 -3.00
CA LEU A 458 18.36 15.68 -2.91
C LEU A 458 19.16 16.98 -2.96
N VAL A 459 20.23 17.05 -2.18
CA VAL A 459 21.26 18.10 -2.30
C VAL A 459 22.39 17.52 -3.14
N ARG A 460 22.65 18.09 -4.31
CA ARG A 460 23.64 17.57 -5.28
C ARG A 460 24.46 18.69 -5.94
N ARG A 461 25.57 18.29 -6.55
CA ARG A 461 26.39 19.08 -7.48
C ARG A 461 26.59 18.26 -8.74
N SER A 462 25.98 18.66 -9.85
CA SER A 462 25.91 17.85 -11.08
C SER A 462 25.47 16.40 -10.76
N ALA A 463 26.21 15.40 -11.23
CA ALA A 463 25.95 13.97 -11.02
C ALA A 463 26.09 13.48 -9.56
N ARG A 464 26.72 14.25 -8.66
CA ARG A 464 27.06 13.81 -7.30
C ARG A 464 26.08 14.33 -6.25
N VAL A 465 25.31 13.43 -5.65
CA VAL A 465 24.52 13.72 -4.45
C VAL A 465 25.46 13.86 -3.25
N THR A 466 25.30 14.94 -2.48
CA THR A 466 26.08 15.25 -1.27
C THR A 466 25.26 15.11 0.01
N GLY A 467 23.93 15.01 -0.08
CA GLY A 467 23.03 14.86 1.06
C GLY A 467 21.56 14.89 0.65
N VAL A 468 20.68 14.93 1.64
CA VAL A 468 19.23 15.13 1.47
C VAL A 468 18.78 16.37 2.25
N GLU A 469 17.80 17.09 1.72
CA GLU A 469 17.12 18.16 2.44
C GLU A 469 15.78 17.63 2.98
N VAL A 470 15.56 17.82 4.27
CA VAL A 470 14.40 17.32 5.00
C VAL A 470 13.62 18.43 5.68
N GLU A 471 12.33 18.19 5.82
CA GLU A 471 11.41 18.92 6.67
C GLU A 471 11.18 18.10 7.95
N THR A 472 11.38 18.70 9.11
CA THR A 472 11.13 18.07 10.41
C THR A 472 9.67 18.20 10.81
N SER A 473 9.24 17.42 11.81
CA SER A 473 7.91 17.52 12.44
C SER A 473 7.55 18.91 13.00
N SER A 474 8.51 19.82 13.12
CA SER A 474 8.30 21.22 13.51
C SER A 474 8.27 22.20 12.33
N GLY A 475 8.19 21.71 11.08
CA GLY A 475 8.30 22.51 9.86
C GLY A 475 9.69 23.12 9.62
N GLY A 476 10.72 22.63 10.33
CA GLY A 476 12.10 23.12 10.20
C GLY A 476 12.83 22.44 9.05
N ILE A 477 13.70 23.17 8.35
CA ILE A 477 14.50 22.62 7.25
C ILE A 477 15.91 22.24 7.74
N GLU A 478 16.34 21.03 7.42
CA GLU A 478 17.66 20.47 7.73
C GLU A 478 18.27 19.80 6.48
N ILE A 479 19.59 19.91 6.31
CA ILE A 479 20.37 19.17 5.31
C ILE A 479 21.19 18.11 6.03
N ILE A 480 20.91 16.84 5.75
CA ILE A 480 21.67 15.70 6.25
C ILE A 480 22.67 15.28 5.17
N SER A 481 23.96 15.36 5.49
CA SER A 481 25.04 15.17 4.51
C SER A 481 25.59 13.74 4.50
N LEU A 482 26.10 13.31 3.36
CA LEU A 482 26.79 12.03 3.20
C LEU A 482 28.25 12.11 3.63
N ASN A 483 28.80 10.96 4.01
CA ASN A 483 30.24 10.73 4.08
C ASN A 483 30.88 10.83 2.68
N ALA A 484 32.20 11.03 2.64
CA ALA A 484 32.97 10.86 1.41
C ALA A 484 32.81 9.42 0.88
N GLY A 485 32.34 9.27 -0.36
CA GLY A 485 31.98 7.95 -0.92
C GLY A 485 30.55 7.46 -0.61
N GLY A 486 29.79 8.16 0.24
CA GLY A 486 28.44 7.77 0.62
C GLY A 486 27.42 7.83 -0.53
N LYS A 487 26.28 7.13 -0.36
CA LYS A 487 25.24 6.88 -1.35
C LYS A 487 23.84 7.22 -0.81
N VAL A 488 22.89 7.58 -1.68
CA VAL A 488 21.46 7.69 -1.32
C VAL A 488 20.67 6.58 -1.99
N VAL A 489 19.74 5.98 -1.24
CA VAL A 489 18.77 5.00 -1.72
C VAL A 489 17.37 5.58 -1.54
N LEU A 490 16.67 5.85 -2.64
CA LEU A 490 15.25 6.23 -2.61
C LEU A 490 14.40 4.97 -2.55
N ALA A 491 13.58 4.85 -1.50
CA ALA A 491 12.64 3.76 -1.27
C ALA A 491 11.25 4.33 -0.89
N ALA A 492 10.92 5.53 -1.38
CA ALA A 492 9.74 6.30 -1.01
C ALA A 492 8.46 5.86 -1.76
N GLY A 493 8.58 4.85 -2.64
CA GLY A 493 7.47 4.26 -3.39
C GLY A 493 7.14 5.00 -4.68
N SER A 494 6.34 4.34 -5.52
CA SER A 494 6.10 4.72 -6.92
C SER A 494 5.48 6.10 -7.15
N MET A 495 5.03 6.80 -6.10
CA MET A 495 4.52 8.17 -6.15
C MET A 495 5.43 9.21 -5.52
N SER A 496 6.11 8.91 -4.39
CA SER A 496 6.96 9.91 -3.73
C SER A 496 8.39 9.93 -4.27
N THR A 497 8.91 8.81 -4.77
CA THR A 497 10.25 8.75 -5.39
C THR A 497 10.35 9.68 -6.62
N PRO A 498 9.39 9.67 -7.58
CA PRO A 498 9.34 10.64 -8.68
C PRO A 498 9.36 12.11 -8.23
N ARG A 499 8.57 12.48 -7.21
CA ARG A 499 8.57 13.84 -6.64
C ARG A 499 9.94 14.25 -6.13
N ILE A 500 10.64 13.38 -5.41
CA ILE A 500 11.99 13.68 -4.90
C ILE A 500 12.97 13.91 -6.06
N LEU A 501 12.84 13.17 -7.16
CA LEU A 501 13.63 13.36 -8.38
C LEU A 501 13.30 14.69 -9.08
N PHE A 502 12.02 15.01 -9.30
CA PHE A 502 11.58 16.28 -9.88
C PHE A 502 12.09 17.47 -9.07
N ASN A 503 11.93 17.43 -7.73
CA ASN A 503 12.43 18.41 -6.78
C ASN A 503 13.98 18.50 -6.73
N SER A 504 14.67 17.56 -7.36
CA SER A 504 16.14 17.52 -7.51
C SER A 504 16.60 17.89 -8.92
N GLY A 505 15.70 18.32 -9.81
CA GLY A 505 16.01 18.58 -11.22
C GLY A 505 16.40 17.32 -11.99
N ILE A 506 15.71 16.20 -11.73
CA ILE A 506 15.88 14.91 -12.41
C ILE A 506 14.50 14.45 -12.91
N GLY A 507 14.35 14.24 -14.22
CA GLY A 507 13.06 13.89 -14.83
C GLY A 507 12.74 14.69 -16.10
N PRO A 508 11.47 14.69 -16.56
CA PRO A 508 11.05 15.47 -17.72
C PRO A 508 11.14 16.98 -17.43
N THR A 509 11.52 17.75 -18.45
CA THR A 509 11.73 19.21 -18.35
C THR A 509 10.47 19.96 -17.89
N GLU A 510 9.29 19.45 -18.25
CA GLU A 510 7.99 19.99 -17.83
C GLU A 510 7.80 19.90 -16.32
N GLN A 511 7.95 18.70 -15.73
CA GLN A 511 7.84 18.49 -14.28
C GLN A 511 8.84 19.35 -13.49
N ILE A 512 10.08 19.47 -13.96
CA ILE A 512 11.10 20.31 -13.33
C ILE A 512 10.73 21.81 -13.44
N ASN A 513 10.11 22.24 -14.54
CA ASN A 513 9.58 23.59 -14.67
C ASN A 513 8.37 23.83 -13.74
N THR A 514 7.46 22.86 -13.59
CA THR A 514 6.32 22.98 -12.66
C THR A 514 6.80 23.19 -11.22
N VAL A 515 7.80 22.42 -10.76
CA VAL A 515 8.47 22.63 -9.46
C VAL A 515 9.07 24.05 -9.38
N LYS A 516 9.72 24.51 -10.45
CA LYS A 516 10.38 25.84 -10.51
C LYS A 516 9.39 27.01 -10.42
N SER A 517 8.18 26.86 -10.93
CA SER A 517 7.09 27.86 -10.84
C SER A 517 6.15 27.65 -9.64
N GLY A 518 6.28 26.54 -8.93
CA GLY A 518 5.37 26.14 -7.84
C GLY A 518 5.58 26.89 -6.53
N SER A 519 4.64 26.69 -5.61
CA SER A 519 4.64 27.27 -4.25
C SER A 519 5.52 26.51 -3.26
N THR A 520 6.02 25.33 -3.63
CA THR A 520 6.76 24.38 -2.78
C THR A 520 7.96 24.95 -2.01
N GLY A 521 8.58 26.03 -2.50
CA GLY A 521 9.83 26.57 -1.94
C GLY A 521 11.04 25.65 -2.11
N ILE A 522 11.07 24.84 -3.18
CA ILE A 522 12.18 23.94 -3.51
C ILE A 522 13.32 24.71 -4.20
N THR A 523 14.55 24.55 -3.70
CA THR A 523 15.75 25.07 -4.38
C THR A 523 16.25 24.04 -5.40
N LEU A 524 15.85 24.21 -6.66
CA LEU A 524 16.36 23.40 -7.77
C LEU A 524 17.85 23.72 -8.08
N PRO A 525 18.63 22.74 -8.58
CA PRO A 525 19.94 23.00 -9.14
C PRO A 525 19.84 23.83 -10.45
N PRO A 526 20.95 24.44 -10.91
CA PRO A 526 21.00 25.18 -12.18
C PRO A 526 20.51 24.33 -13.36
N SER A 527 19.87 24.94 -14.36
CA SER A 527 19.32 24.20 -15.51
C SER A 527 20.38 23.54 -16.39
N SER A 528 21.65 23.95 -16.28
CA SER A 528 22.81 23.27 -16.86
C SER A 528 23.19 21.96 -16.15
N GLU A 529 22.60 21.67 -14.99
CA GLU A 529 22.82 20.45 -14.20
C GLU A 529 21.56 19.56 -14.16
N TRP A 530 20.50 19.88 -14.89
CA TRP A 530 19.29 19.06 -14.95
C TRP A 530 19.57 17.73 -15.67
N ILE A 531 18.98 16.63 -15.15
CA ILE A 531 19.17 15.29 -15.69
C ILE A 531 17.84 14.84 -16.31
N HIS A 532 17.76 14.90 -17.63
CA HIS A 532 16.55 14.55 -18.37
C HIS A 532 16.37 13.03 -18.43
N LEU A 533 15.32 12.54 -17.77
CA LEU A 533 14.97 11.12 -17.69
C LEU A 533 13.45 10.94 -17.75
N PRO A 534 12.95 9.77 -18.19
CA PRO A 534 11.52 9.46 -18.26
C PRO A 534 10.89 9.16 -16.88
N VAL A 535 11.26 9.92 -15.85
CA VAL A 535 10.68 9.81 -14.50
C VAL A 535 9.19 10.14 -14.58
N GLY A 536 8.36 9.29 -13.96
CA GLY A 536 6.90 9.37 -14.02
C GLY A 536 6.25 8.60 -15.18
N GLN A 537 7.00 8.28 -16.23
CA GLN A 537 6.52 7.47 -17.36
C GLN A 537 6.41 5.98 -16.97
N ASN A 538 5.66 5.19 -17.75
CA ASN A 538 5.39 3.77 -17.46
C ASN A 538 4.78 3.54 -16.05
N LEU A 539 3.98 4.50 -15.55
CA LEU A 539 3.14 4.25 -14.39
C LEU A 539 2.20 3.10 -14.73
N ARG A 540 2.13 2.07 -13.88
CA ARG A 540 1.17 0.97 -14.02
C ARG A 540 0.50 0.71 -12.66
N ASP A 541 -0.75 0.28 -12.69
CA ASP A 541 -1.50 -0.20 -11.53
C ASP A 541 -2.54 -1.23 -11.99
N HIS A 542 -2.92 -2.15 -11.11
CA HIS A 542 -3.98 -3.12 -11.36
C HIS A 542 -5.34 -2.42 -11.36
N PRO A 543 -6.09 -2.36 -12.48
CA PRO A 543 -7.48 -1.91 -12.41
C PRO A 543 -8.27 -2.93 -11.58
N MET A 544 -8.90 -2.44 -10.52
CA MET A 544 -9.70 -3.22 -9.57
C MET A 544 -11.18 -3.03 -9.85
N PHE A 545 -11.94 -4.12 -9.80
CA PHE A 545 -13.39 -4.14 -10.03
C PHE A 545 -14.04 -4.93 -8.90
N THR A 546 -15.07 -4.37 -8.26
CA THR A 546 -15.73 -5.01 -7.11
C THR A 546 -17.10 -5.56 -7.50
N VAL A 547 -17.27 -6.87 -7.42
CA VAL A 547 -18.52 -7.58 -7.75
C VAL A 547 -19.06 -8.25 -6.48
N THR A 548 -20.36 -8.13 -6.20
CA THR A 548 -21.00 -8.82 -5.05
C THR A 548 -22.13 -9.74 -5.49
N VAL A 549 -21.99 -11.01 -5.10
CA VAL A 549 -22.83 -12.14 -5.50
C VAL A 549 -23.49 -12.71 -4.25
N ASN A 550 -24.80 -12.91 -4.31
CA ASN A 550 -25.57 -13.55 -3.25
C ASN A 550 -25.57 -15.07 -3.48
N THR A 551 -25.61 -15.86 -2.41
CA THR A 551 -25.67 -17.32 -2.51
C THR A 551 -26.95 -17.85 -1.88
N ASN A 552 -27.39 -19.03 -2.29
CA ASN A 552 -28.45 -19.79 -1.62
C ASN A 552 -27.99 -20.43 -0.28
N SER A 553 -26.73 -20.23 0.10
CA SER A 553 -26.04 -20.93 1.17
C SER A 553 -25.91 -20.05 2.42
N ASN A 554 -26.11 -20.65 3.59
CA ASN A 554 -26.08 -19.92 4.86
C ASN A 554 -24.67 -19.97 5.48
N PHE A 555 -23.93 -18.86 5.39
CA PHE A 555 -22.72 -18.59 6.16
C PHE A 555 -22.79 -17.19 6.77
N THR A 556 -22.22 -17.03 7.97
CA THR A 556 -22.18 -15.76 8.69
C THR A 556 -20.91 -14.96 8.36
N HIS A 557 -21.02 -13.65 8.23
CA HIS A 557 -19.90 -12.74 8.05
C HIS A 557 -19.22 -12.40 9.39
N PHE A 558 -17.89 -12.48 9.47
CA PHE A 558 -17.17 -12.03 10.66
C PHE A 558 -17.20 -10.50 10.80
N ASN A 559 -17.97 -9.99 11.76
CA ASN A 559 -18.14 -8.55 11.98
C ASN A 559 -16.89 -7.88 12.60
N THR A 560 -16.05 -7.27 11.76
CA THR A 560 -14.84 -6.53 12.15
C THR A 560 -15.11 -5.29 13.00
N SER A 561 -16.30 -4.67 12.91
CA SER A 561 -16.64 -3.47 13.69
C SER A 561 -16.67 -3.69 15.20
N GLY A 562 -16.88 -4.92 15.66
CA GLY A 562 -16.82 -5.29 17.09
C GLY A 562 -15.41 -5.41 17.65
N VAL A 563 -14.36 -5.44 16.82
CA VAL A 563 -12.98 -5.74 17.26
C VAL A 563 -12.30 -4.53 17.90
N VAL A 564 -12.48 -3.31 17.36
CA VAL A 564 -11.85 -2.12 17.94
C VAL A 564 -12.44 -1.75 19.32
N PRO A 565 -13.77 -1.77 19.55
CA PRO A 565 -14.34 -1.53 20.88
C PRO A 565 -14.02 -2.65 21.90
N GLY A 566 -13.95 -3.90 21.43
CA GLY A 566 -13.70 -5.09 22.25
C GLY A 566 -14.51 -6.31 21.75
N PRO A 567 -13.87 -7.32 21.13
CA PRO A 567 -14.56 -8.53 20.69
C PRO A 567 -14.92 -9.41 21.90
N SER A 568 -15.68 -10.49 21.70
CA SER A 568 -16.09 -11.36 22.82
C SER A 568 -14.88 -11.98 23.53
N ALA A 569 -15.02 -12.25 24.85
CA ALA A 569 -13.93 -12.80 25.65
C ALA A 569 -13.37 -14.14 25.11
N ALA A 570 -14.17 -14.93 24.39
CA ALA A 570 -13.71 -16.14 23.71
C ALA A 570 -12.79 -15.84 22.52
N VAL A 571 -13.08 -14.78 21.75
CA VAL A 571 -12.24 -14.31 20.64
C VAL A 571 -10.96 -13.66 21.18
N GLN A 572 -11.05 -12.85 22.24
CA GLN A 572 -9.86 -12.30 22.92
C GLN A 572 -8.96 -13.41 23.46
N LYS A 573 -9.52 -14.46 24.07
CA LYS A 573 -8.75 -15.61 24.57
C LYS A 573 -8.02 -16.32 23.44
N LEU A 574 -8.73 -16.71 22.36
CA LEU A 574 -8.09 -17.41 21.23
C LEU A 574 -6.95 -16.57 20.64
N PHE A 575 -7.14 -15.26 20.49
CA PHE A 575 -6.10 -14.37 19.96
C PHE A 575 -4.89 -14.24 20.90
N ALA A 576 -5.09 -14.22 22.21
CA ALA A 576 -4.01 -14.32 23.20
C ALA A 576 -3.31 -15.69 23.20
N GLU A 577 -3.97 -16.73 22.67
CA GLU A 577 -3.43 -18.06 22.39
C GLU A 577 -2.88 -18.16 20.94
N GLY A 578 -2.56 -17.03 20.29
CA GLY A 578 -1.99 -16.95 18.94
C GLY A 578 -2.90 -17.51 17.84
N SER A 579 -4.21 -17.58 18.09
CA SER A 579 -5.16 -18.38 17.33
C SER A 579 -6.48 -17.67 17.06
N GLY A 580 -7.34 -18.27 16.24
CA GLY A 580 -8.68 -17.75 15.98
C GLY A 580 -8.77 -16.74 14.84
N VAL A 581 -10.00 -16.34 14.53
CA VAL A 581 -10.35 -15.52 13.35
C VAL A 581 -9.58 -14.20 13.25
N LEU A 582 -9.15 -13.61 14.39
CA LEU A 582 -8.38 -12.36 14.38
C LEU A 582 -6.99 -12.48 13.73
N THR A 583 -6.41 -13.68 13.73
CA THR A 583 -5.08 -13.96 13.13
C THR A 583 -5.09 -14.06 11.61
N GLN A 584 -6.26 -14.06 10.97
CA GLN A 584 -6.41 -14.20 9.52
C GLN A 584 -6.81 -12.86 8.91
N GLY A 585 -6.18 -12.47 7.79
CA GLY A 585 -6.64 -11.30 7.02
C GLY A 585 -8.08 -11.47 6.48
N GLY A 586 -8.73 -10.38 6.08
CA GLY A 586 -10.17 -10.38 5.75
C GLY A 586 -10.60 -11.18 4.51
N HIS A 587 -9.69 -11.58 3.64
CA HIS A 587 -9.99 -12.50 2.52
C HIS A 587 -10.36 -13.91 3.03
N ARG A 588 -11.00 -14.74 2.20
CA ARG A 588 -11.35 -16.13 2.51
C ARG A 588 -10.98 -17.12 1.41
N LEU A 589 -10.95 -16.68 0.16
CA LEU A 589 -10.44 -17.43 -0.99
C LEU A 589 -9.72 -16.47 -1.93
N GLN A 590 -8.70 -16.96 -2.65
CA GLN A 590 -8.11 -16.27 -3.79
C GLN A 590 -8.08 -17.20 -5.01
N PHE A 591 -8.30 -16.66 -6.21
CA PHE A 591 -8.22 -17.43 -7.45
C PHE A 591 -7.50 -16.67 -8.56
N TRP A 592 -6.90 -17.41 -9.49
CA TRP A 592 -6.20 -16.87 -10.65
C TRP A 592 -6.59 -17.60 -11.93
N THR A 593 -6.73 -16.84 -13.01
CA THR A 593 -6.88 -17.36 -14.37
C THR A 593 -6.19 -16.45 -15.38
N SER A 594 -6.15 -16.84 -16.65
CA SER A 594 -5.59 -16.00 -17.72
C SER A 594 -6.29 -16.22 -19.05
N ASN A 595 -6.24 -15.23 -19.95
CA ASN A 595 -6.65 -15.41 -21.33
C ASN A 595 -5.73 -14.66 -22.31
N VAL A 596 -5.67 -15.12 -23.57
CA VAL A 596 -4.80 -14.53 -24.61
C VAL A 596 -5.55 -13.40 -25.30
N GLY A 597 -5.05 -12.17 -25.18
CA GLY A 597 -5.66 -10.98 -25.79
C GLY A 597 -5.68 -11.03 -27.32
N THR A 598 -6.47 -10.14 -27.93
CA THR A 598 -6.54 -9.93 -29.38
C THR A 598 -5.22 -9.48 -30.03
N ASP A 599 -4.24 -9.06 -29.22
CA ASP A 599 -2.86 -8.76 -29.58
C ASP A 599 -1.90 -9.96 -29.43
N GLY A 600 -2.40 -11.13 -29.02
CA GLY A 600 -1.61 -12.33 -28.75
C GLY A 600 -0.92 -12.36 -27.37
N ILE A 601 -1.12 -11.35 -26.52
CA ILE A 601 -0.48 -11.28 -25.20
C ILE A 601 -1.39 -11.93 -24.14
N THR A 602 -0.85 -12.94 -23.45
CA THR A 602 -1.50 -13.56 -22.28
C THR A 602 -1.63 -12.54 -21.15
N ARG A 603 -2.86 -12.37 -20.66
CA ARG A 603 -3.20 -11.51 -19.52
C ARG A 603 -3.71 -12.35 -18.36
N PHE A 604 -3.15 -12.11 -17.19
CA PHE A 604 -3.56 -12.75 -15.94
C PHE A 604 -4.64 -11.94 -15.23
N PHE A 605 -5.47 -12.65 -14.48
CA PHE A 605 -6.54 -12.10 -13.65
C PHE A 605 -6.45 -12.71 -12.25
N GLN A 606 -6.51 -11.87 -11.23
CA GLN A 606 -6.62 -12.30 -9.84
C GLN A 606 -8.01 -11.94 -9.30
N ALA A 607 -8.54 -12.80 -8.43
CA ALA A 607 -9.60 -12.42 -7.50
C ALA A 607 -9.14 -12.56 -6.04
N SER A 608 -9.48 -11.58 -5.22
CA SER A 608 -9.47 -11.70 -3.76
C SER A 608 -10.91 -11.64 -3.26
N CYS A 609 -11.37 -12.75 -2.67
CA CYS A 609 -12.77 -12.94 -2.27
C CYS A 609 -12.91 -12.82 -0.75
N SER A 610 -13.90 -12.05 -0.29
CA SER A 610 -14.26 -11.91 1.12
C SER A 610 -15.78 -11.93 1.29
N THR A 611 -16.23 -12.00 2.53
CA THR A 611 -17.62 -11.70 2.90
C THR A 611 -17.81 -10.21 3.16
N SER A 612 -19.03 -9.71 2.99
CA SER A 612 -19.47 -8.35 3.39
C SER A 612 -20.74 -8.35 4.24
N LYS A 613 -21.54 -9.41 4.12
CA LYS A 613 -22.73 -9.73 4.93
C LYS A 613 -22.99 -11.24 4.83
N ASP A 614 -23.86 -11.77 5.68
CA ASP A 614 -24.26 -13.18 5.68
C ASP A 614 -24.77 -13.62 4.29
N GLY A 615 -24.35 -14.81 3.85
CA GLY A 615 -24.73 -15.43 2.58
C GLY A 615 -24.23 -14.73 1.29
N ALA A 616 -23.46 -13.64 1.39
CA ALA A 616 -22.95 -12.88 0.24
C ALA A 616 -21.42 -12.87 0.14
N ILE A 617 -20.93 -12.96 -1.10
CA ILE A 617 -19.51 -12.95 -1.45
C ILE A 617 -19.20 -11.67 -2.22
N THR A 618 -18.23 -10.90 -1.75
CA THR A 618 -17.66 -9.76 -2.46
C THR A 618 -16.30 -10.16 -3.03
N MET A 619 -16.14 -10.00 -4.34
CA MET A 619 -14.95 -10.34 -5.09
C MET A 619 -14.30 -9.06 -5.61
N LYS A 620 -13.06 -8.80 -5.19
CA LYS A 620 -12.18 -7.81 -5.81
C LYS A 620 -11.43 -8.49 -6.94
N LEU A 621 -11.81 -8.18 -8.17
CA LEU A 621 -11.22 -8.71 -9.40
C LEU A 621 -10.16 -7.72 -9.89
N TYR A 622 -9.08 -8.24 -10.48
CA TYR A 622 -7.96 -7.45 -11.01
C TYR A 622 -7.53 -8.01 -12.37
N LEU A 623 -7.25 -7.13 -13.34
CA LEU A 623 -6.33 -7.46 -14.45
C LEU A 623 -4.90 -7.26 -13.93
N THR A 624 -4.03 -8.23 -14.13
CA THR A 624 -2.67 -8.24 -13.55
C THR A 624 -1.58 -8.32 -14.62
N HIS A 625 -0.62 -9.24 -14.50
CA HIS A 625 0.50 -9.38 -15.43
C HIS A 625 0.05 -9.54 -16.89
N GLY A 626 0.81 -8.95 -17.82
CA GLY A 626 0.51 -8.95 -19.26
C GLY A 626 -0.36 -7.78 -19.73
N ALA A 627 -0.87 -6.93 -18.84
CA ALA A 627 -1.56 -5.69 -19.24
C ALA A 627 -0.65 -4.76 -20.06
N THR A 628 -1.19 -4.08 -21.08
CA THR A 628 -0.40 -3.21 -21.97
C THR A 628 -0.58 -1.72 -21.74
N SER A 629 -1.61 -1.29 -20.99
CA SER A 629 -1.85 0.10 -20.62
C SER A 629 -0.76 0.68 -19.72
N THR A 630 -0.45 1.97 -19.89
CA THR A 630 0.56 2.71 -19.11
C THR A 630 0.14 4.15 -18.91
N GLY A 631 0.16 4.61 -17.66
CA GLY A 631 -0.09 5.99 -17.28
C GLY A 631 1.19 6.83 -17.22
N VAL A 632 1.01 8.08 -16.80
CA VAL A 632 2.07 9.04 -16.51
C VAL A 632 1.77 9.74 -15.19
N LEU A 633 2.75 9.74 -14.30
CA LEU A 633 2.73 10.46 -13.02
C LEU A 633 3.46 11.80 -13.16
N GLY A 634 2.74 12.90 -12.96
CA GLY A 634 3.29 14.25 -12.93
C GLY A 634 3.39 14.82 -11.51
N ILE A 635 3.66 16.12 -11.44
CA ILE A 635 3.60 16.93 -10.22
C ILE A 635 2.94 18.28 -10.51
N ASP A 636 2.12 18.78 -9.59
CA ASP A 636 1.51 20.11 -9.69
C ASP A 636 2.33 21.21 -8.98
N GLY A 637 1.83 22.45 -9.05
CA GLY A 637 2.47 23.61 -8.43
C GLY A 637 2.51 23.58 -6.90
N SER A 638 1.67 22.77 -6.23
CA SER A 638 1.71 22.56 -4.78
C SER A 638 2.81 21.58 -4.36
N GLY A 639 3.31 20.77 -5.31
CA GLY A 639 4.23 19.66 -5.06
C GLY A 639 3.53 18.33 -4.83
N THR A 640 2.22 18.25 -5.04
CA THR A 640 1.44 17.01 -5.01
C THR A 640 1.63 16.26 -6.33
N THR A 641 1.72 14.92 -6.30
CA THR A 641 1.81 14.15 -7.55
C THR A 641 0.44 13.84 -8.14
N THR A 642 0.35 13.78 -9.46
CA THR A 642 -0.92 13.79 -10.21
C THR A 642 -0.93 12.74 -11.33
N LEU A 643 -2.12 12.31 -11.76
CA LEU A 643 -2.29 11.39 -12.89
C LEU A 643 -2.48 12.17 -14.20
N GLU A 644 -1.37 12.51 -14.86
CA GLU A 644 -1.38 13.13 -16.20
C GLU A 644 -1.98 12.18 -17.25
N THR A 645 -1.79 10.88 -17.07
CA THR A 645 -2.46 9.84 -17.86
C THR A 645 -2.76 8.65 -16.95
N ASP A 646 -4.01 8.19 -16.95
CA ASP A 646 -4.49 7.16 -16.04
C ASP A 646 -4.04 5.77 -16.52
N PRO A 647 -3.43 4.91 -15.67
CA PRO A 647 -2.76 3.69 -16.13
C PRO A 647 -3.70 2.55 -16.57
N TRP A 648 -5.01 2.71 -16.41
CA TRP A 648 -6.00 1.64 -16.51
C TRP A 648 -6.69 1.59 -17.87
N LEU A 649 -6.83 0.39 -18.44
CA LEU A 649 -7.71 0.09 -19.58
C LEU A 649 -7.63 1.09 -20.74
N GLN A 650 -6.44 1.53 -21.13
CA GLN A 650 -6.29 2.38 -22.32
C GLN A 650 -6.38 1.55 -23.61
N THR A 651 -5.74 0.38 -23.65
CA THR A 651 -5.63 -0.41 -24.88
C THR A 651 -6.90 -1.21 -25.17
N ALA A 652 -7.20 -1.38 -26.47
CA ALA A 652 -8.36 -2.16 -26.89
C ALA A 652 -8.27 -3.64 -26.45
N ALA A 653 -7.06 -4.21 -26.46
CA ALA A 653 -6.81 -5.59 -26.04
C ALA A 653 -6.95 -5.79 -24.51
N ASP A 654 -6.53 -4.82 -23.68
CA ASP A 654 -6.77 -4.86 -22.23
C ASP A 654 -8.27 -4.84 -21.93
N LYS A 655 -9.04 -3.94 -22.58
CA LYS A 655 -10.50 -3.89 -22.46
C LYS A 655 -11.14 -5.21 -22.87
N GLU A 656 -10.83 -5.70 -24.08
CA GLU A 656 -11.45 -6.87 -24.68
C GLU A 656 -11.16 -8.16 -23.89
N ALA A 657 -9.90 -8.39 -23.49
CA ALA A 657 -9.52 -9.51 -22.64
C ALA A 657 -10.26 -9.50 -21.28
N THR A 658 -10.44 -8.31 -20.70
CA THR A 658 -11.15 -8.13 -19.42
C THR A 658 -12.67 -8.32 -19.58
N THR A 659 -13.27 -7.81 -20.66
CA THR A 659 -14.69 -8.06 -21.00
C THR A 659 -14.99 -9.55 -21.07
N ARG A 660 -14.14 -10.34 -21.75
CA ARG A 660 -14.33 -11.79 -21.86
C ARG A 660 -14.22 -12.51 -20.52
N PHE A 661 -13.26 -12.11 -19.67
CA PHE A 661 -13.13 -12.67 -18.32
C PHE A 661 -14.39 -12.42 -17.49
N PHE A 662 -14.91 -11.18 -17.50
CA PHE A 662 -16.17 -10.87 -16.81
C PHE A 662 -17.38 -11.58 -17.42
N GLN A 663 -17.45 -11.71 -18.75
CA GLN A 663 -18.57 -12.43 -19.37
C GLN A 663 -18.57 -13.91 -18.99
N SER A 664 -17.41 -14.59 -19.05
CA SER A 664 -17.29 -15.99 -18.58
C SER A 664 -17.72 -16.12 -17.11
N LEU A 665 -17.22 -15.23 -16.24
CA LEU A 665 -17.57 -15.25 -14.82
C LEU A 665 -19.07 -14.98 -14.58
N ILE A 666 -19.69 -14.09 -15.36
CA ILE A 666 -21.15 -13.85 -15.33
C ILE A 666 -21.90 -15.11 -15.77
N ASP A 667 -21.49 -15.75 -16.87
CA ASP A 667 -22.15 -16.93 -17.43
C ASP A 667 -22.05 -18.13 -16.49
N ASP A 668 -20.88 -18.37 -15.91
CA ASP A 668 -20.62 -19.41 -14.90
C ASP A 668 -21.48 -19.22 -13.64
N ILE A 669 -21.58 -17.98 -13.14
CA ILE A 669 -22.39 -17.64 -11.96
C ILE A 669 -23.89 -17.74 -12.26
N SER A 670 -24.32 -17.27 -13.45
CA SER A 670 -25.73 -17.20 -13.84
C SER A 670 -26.32 -18.54 -14.29
N ASN A 671 -25.49 -19.56 -14.45
CA ASN A 671 -25.92 -20.94 -14.67
C ASN A 671 -26.86 -21.39 -13.53
N SER A 672 -28.06 -21.85 -13.87
CA SER A 672 -29.15 -22.08 -12.89
C SER A 672 -28.89 -23.20 -11.89
N THR A 673 -27.85 -24.02 -12.09
CA THR A 673 -27.39 -25.03 -11.15
C THR A 673 -26.37 -24.53 -10.12
N SER A 674 -25.84 -23.30 -10.28
CA SER A 674 -24.74 -22.77 -9.44
C SER A 674 -25.15 -22.57 -7.98
N GLY A 675 -26.38 -22.09 -7.75
CA GLY A 675 -26.84 -21.62 -6.43
C GLY A 675 -26.44 -20.17 -6.10
N PHE A 676 -25.88 -19.43 -7.06
CA PHE A 676 -25.47 -18.03 -6.93
C PHE A 676 -26.43 -17.10 -7.67
N SER A 677 -26.44 -15.82 -7.31
CA SER A 677 -27.11 -14.76 -8.08
C SER A 677 -26.39 -13.42 -7.97
N ILE A 678 -26.16 -12.79 -9.11
CA ILE A 678 -25.53 -11.47 -9.20
C ILE A 678 -26.51 -10.39 -8.73
N SER A 679 -26.01 -9.37 -8.03
CA SER A 679 -26.84 -8.28 -7.49
C SER A 679 -27.28 -7.29 -8.59
N GLY A 680 -28.40 -7.60 -9.26
CA GLY A 680 -28.97 -6.79 -10.34
C GLY A 680 -28.42 -7.12 -11.73
N ASP A 681 -28.86 -6.37 -12.75
CA ASP A 681 -28.58 -6.62 -14.18
C ASP A 681 -27.14 -6.21 -14.60
N LEU A 682 -26.13 -6.72 -13.87
CA LEU A 682 -24.72 -6.43 -14.12
C LEU A 682 -24.22 -7.19 -15.37
N THR A 683 -23.84 -6.43 -16.40
CA THR A 683 -23.18 -6.91 -17.61
C THR A 683 -21.65 -6.77 -17.50
N ALA A 684 -20.88 -7.45 -18.36
CA ALA A 684 -19.42 -7.30 -18.40
C ALA A 684 -18.98 -5.84 -18.58
N SER A 685 -19.65 -5.09 -19.48
CA SER A 685 -19.44 -3.65 -19.65
C SER A 685 -19.86 -2.83 -18.43
N GLY A 686 -20.90 -3.25 -17.70
CA GLY A 686 -21.29 -2.65 -16.43
C GLY A 686 -20.22 -2.81 -15.36
N ILE A 687 -19.58 -3.98 -15.27
CA ILE A 687 -18.46 -4.23 -14.33
C ILE A 687 -17.23 -3.41 -14.72
N LEU A 688 -16.91 -3.27 -16.02
CA LEU A 688 -15.82 -2.40 -16.48
C LEU A 688 -15.97 -0.94 -16.04
N ASN A 689 -17.21 -0.44 -15.93
CA ASN A 689 -17.50 0.91 -15.44
C ASN A 689 -17.38 1.05 -13.91
N LEU A 690 -17.16 -0.04 -13.17
CA LEU A 690 -16.84 -0.05 -11.74
C LEU A 690 -15.32 -0.10 -11.48
N MET A 691 -14.51 0.30 -12.46
CA MET A 691 -13.05 0.34 -12.37
C MET A 691 -12.59 1.35 -11.31
N THR A 692 -11.69 0.89 -10.45
CA THR A 692 -11.01 1.65 -9.40
C THR A 692 -9.53 1.31 -9.41
N SER A 693 -8.69 2.10 -8.73
CA SER A 693 -7.29 1.72 -8.53
C SER A 693 -7.18 0.46 -7.66
N GLY A 694 -6.16 -0.36 -7.91
CA GLY A 694 -5.77 -1.46 -7.06
C GLY A 694 -4.79 -1.06 -5.95
N ASP A 695 -4.34 0.19 -5.92
CA ASP A 695 -3.27 0.73 -5.07
C ASP A 695 -1.93 -0.06 -5.18
N HIS A 696 -1.69 -0.66 -6.35
CA HIS A 696 -0.51 -1.47 -6.70
C HIS A 696 0.45 -0.72 -7.64
N PHE A 697 0.61 0.59 -7.44
CA PHE A 697 1.37 1.45 -8.36
C PHE A 697 2.85 1.08 -8.49
N VAL A 698 3.31 0.92 -9.73
CA VAL A 698 4.69 0.58 -10.12
C VAL A 698 5.20 1.42 -11.31
N GLY A 699 6.50 1.33 -11.59
CA GLY A 699 7.09 1.60 -12.92
C GLY A 699 7.55 3.01 -13.25
N THR A 700 7.27 4.00 -12.38
CA THR A 700 7.60 5.43 -12.59
C THR A 700 9.10 5.77 -12.59
N ALA A 701 9.97 4.81 -12.28
CA ALA A 701 11.42 4.93 -12.36
C ALA A 701 12.05 3.64 -12.94
N LYS A 702 11.37 3.05 -13.95
CA LYS A 702 11.70 1.80 -14.64
C LYS A 702 13.20 1.49 -14.76
N ILE A 703 13.54 0.23 -14.44
CA ILE A 703 14.85 -0.40 -14.68
C ILE A 703 15.04 -0.87 -16.13
N GLY A 704 16.28 -0.77 -16.62
CA GLY A 704 16.68 -1.38 -17.88
C GLY A 704 18.10 -1.02 -18.31
N THR A 705 18.40 -1.23 -19.59
CA THR A 705 19.71 -0.94 -20.21
C THR A 705 19.68 0.26 -21.16
N ASP A 706 18.48 0.75 -21.48
CA ASP A 706 18.19 1.84 -22.39
C ASP A 706 18.12 3.18 -21.63
N ASP A 707 19.30 3.73 -21.34
CA ASP A 707 19.54 5.02 -20.66
C ASP A 707 18.62 6.13 -21.19
N GLY A 708 17.64 6.55 -20.37
CA GLY A 708 16.61 7.50 -20.76
C GLY A 708 17.08 8.92 -21.09
N ARG A 709 18.39 9.20 -20.99
CA ARG A 709 19.01 10.47 -21.43
C ARG A 709 19.29 10.49 -22.94
N VAL A 710 19.24 9.35 -23.62
CA VAL A 710 19.67 9.19 -25.03
C VAL A 710 18.74 8.26 -25.82
N GLY A 711 18.69 8.45 -27.15
CA GLY A 711 18.17 7.43 -28.08
C GLY A 711 16.71 6.98 -27.88
N ASN A 712 15.86 7.82 -27.27
CA ASN A 712 14.49 7.48 -26.83
C ASN A 712 14.45 6.33 -25.79
N GLY A 713 15.49 6.19 -24.97
CA GLY A 713 15.53 5.23 -23.87
C GLY A 713 14.39 5.46 -22.85
N THR A 714 13.92 4.37 -22.26
CA THR A 714 12.77 4.35 -21.36
C THR A 714 13.14 4.12 -19.89
N SER A 715 14.42 3.89 -19.60
CA SER A 715 14.88 3.50 -18.26
C SER A 715 15.48 4.66 -17.46
N VAL A 716 15.06 4.77 -16.20
CA VAL A 716 15.53 5.78 -15.23
C VAL A 716 16.72 5.26 -14.44
N VAL A 717 16.79 3.94 -14.21
CA VAL A 717 17.88 3.28 -13.47
C VAL A 717 18.56 2.16 -14.25
N ASP A 718 19.87 2.00 -14.03
CA ASP A 718 20.66 0.90 -14.58
C ASP A 718 20.40 -0.44 -13.84
N LEU A 719 21.02 -1.53 -14.30
CA LEU A 719 20.82 -2.88 -13.73
C LEU A 719 21.26 -3.06 -12.27
N ASN A 720 21.89 -2.06 -11.65
CA ASN A 720 22.24 -2.00 -10.24
C ASN A 720 21.35 -1.01 -9.47
N THR A 721 20.22 -0.64 -10.09
CA THR A 721 19.23 0.36 -9.67
C THR A 721 19.76 1.79 -9.45
N LYS A 722 20.95 2.09 -9.98
CA LYS A 722 21.55 3.44 -9.94
C LYS A 722 20.91 4.35 -10.98
N VAL A 723 20.56 5.58 -10.59
CA VAL A 723 19.93 6.57 -11.49
C VAL A 723 20.91 7.02 -12.57
N TYR A 724 20.48 6.93 -13.83
CA TYR A 724 21.30 7.32 -14.98
C TYR A 724 21.75 8.79 -14.88
N GLY A 725 23.03 9.04 -15.19
CA GLY A 725 23.64 10.37 -15.03
C GLY A 725 24.01 10.76 -13.60
N THR A 726 23.90 9.86 -12.63
CA THR A 726 24.37 10.09 -11.24
C THR A 726 25.55 9.18 -10.87
N GLU A 727 26.32 9.60 -9.87
CA GLU A 727 27.43 8.83 -9.29
C GLU A 727 26.97 7.85 -8.21
N ASN A 728 26.01 8.26 -7.37
CA ASN A 728 25.77 7.65 -6.06
C ASN A 728 24.29 7.68 -5.60
N LEU A 729 23.35 7.85 -6.53
CA LEU A 729 21.91 7.81 -6.27
C LEU A 729 21.33 6.50 -6.81
N TYR A 730 20.55 5.81 -5.97
CA TYR A 730 19.91 4.54 -6.29
C TYR A 730 18.42 4.59 -5.95
N ILE A 731 17.64 3.72 -6.56
CA ILE A 731 16.22 3.55 -6.27
C ILE A 731 15.94 2.09 -5.93
N VAL A 732 15.22 1.84 -4.84
CA VAL A 732 14.87 0.52 -4.34
C VAL A 732 13.45 0.58 -3.80
N ASP A 733 12.48 0.65 -4.72
CA ASP A 733 11.04 0.51 -4.44
C ASP A 733 10.27 0.14 -5.73
N ALA A 734 8.95 0.00 -5.60
CA ALA A 734 8.01 -0.33 -6.68
C ALA A 734 8.16 0.49 -7.98
N SER A 735 8.71 1.70 -7.93
CA SER A 735 8.96 2.53 -9.12
C SER A 735 9.90 1.88 -10.15
N ILE A 736 10.81 0.99 -9.75
CA ILE A 736 11.78 0.38 -10.69
C ILE A 736 11.16 -0.75 -11.53
N HIS A 737 10.04 -1.34 -11.09
CA HIS A 737 9.44 -2.51 -11.71
C HIS A 737 8.98 -2.20 -13.15
N PRO A 738 9.43 -2.96 -14.17
CA PRO A 738 9.08 -2.65 -15.55
C PRO A 738 7.62 -2.98 -15.91
N ASP A 739 6.99 -3.87 -15.13
CA ASP A 739 5.62 -4.33 -15.33
C ASP A 739 4.89 -4.64 -14.02
N LEU A 740 3.58 -4.88 -14.13
CA LEU A 740 2.74 -5.43 -13.09
C LEU A 740 3.02 -6.94 -12.88
N PRO A 741 3.09 -7.40 -11.62
CA PRO A 741 3.16 -8.81 -11.28
C PRO A 741 1.81 -9.52 -11.43
N THR A 742 1.79 -10.84 -11.33
CA THR A 742 0.57 -11.65 -11.37
C THR A 742 -0.22 -11.57 -10.05
N GLY A 743 0.46 -11.23 -8.95
CA GLY A 743 -0.08 -11.13 -7.58
C GLY A 743 -0.14 -9.71 -7.01
N ASN A 744 -0.47 -9.57 -5.72
CA ASN A 744 -0.31 -8.30 -5.00
C ASN A 744 1.19 -7.92 -4.86
N THR A 745 1.53 -6.63 -5.00
CA THR A 745 2.91 -6.18 -5.25
C THR A 745 3.90 -6.34 -4.09
N GLN A 746 3.46 -6.45 -2.82
CA GLN A 746 4.38 -6.29 -1.69
C GLN A 746 5.51 -7.33 -1.62
N ALA A 747 5.22 -8.60 -1.91
CA ALA A 747 6.24 -9.66 -1.86
C ALA A 747 7.29 -9.48 -2.97
N ILE A 748 6.86 -9.31 -4.22
CA ILE A 748 7.79 -9.10 -5.35
C ILE A 748 8.63 -7.82 -5.20
N VAL A 749 8.08 -6.76 -4.60
CA VAL A 749 8.83 -5.52 -4.27
C VAL A 749 9.93 -5.79 -3.23
N MET A 750 9.67 -6.66 -2.25
CA MET A 750 10.70 -7.05 -1.27
C MET A 750 11.76 -8.00 -1.86
N VAL A 751 11.38 -8.93 -2.76
CA VAL A 751 12.34 -9.74 -3.54
C VAL A 751 13.25 -8.85 -4.38
N ALA A 752 12.67 -7.87 -5.07
CA ALA A 752 13.42 -6.89 -5.85
C ALA A 752 14.32 -6.01 -4.97
N ALA A 753 13.92 -5.70 -3.72
CA ALA A 753 14.71 -4.92 -2.79
C ALA A 753 15.95 -5.66 -2.29
N GLU A 754 15.80 -6.91 -1.83
CA GLU A 754 16.91 -7.82 -1.51
C GLU A 754 17.90 -7.93 -2.70
N ALA A 755 17.37 -8.15 -3.90
CA ALA A 755 18.17 -8.25 -5.13
C ALA A 755 18.91 -6.94 -5.48
N ALA A 756 18.25 -5.78 -5.36
CA ALA A 756 18.84 -4.48 -5.61
C ALA A 756 20.00 -4.20 -4.65
N VAL A 757 19.79 -4.41 -3.36
CA VAL A 757 20.73 -3.97 -2.33
C VAL A 757 22.00 -4.83 -2.36
N ALA A 758 21.89 -6.13 -2.65
CA ALA A 758 23.06 -6.96 -2.95
C ALA A 758 23.93 -6.40 -4.10
N ARG A 759 23.31 -5.86 -5.16
CA ARG A 759 24.02 -5.22 -6.29
C ARG A 759 24.64 -3.86 -5.89
N ILE A 760 23.95 -3.06 -5.06
CA ILE A 760 24.47 -1.79 -4.50
C ILE A 760 25.69 -2.03 -3.59
N ILE A 761 25.70 -3.14 -2.84
CA ILE A 761 26.80 -3.57 -1.97
C ILE A 761 27.98 -4.08 -2.81
N ALA A 762 27.74 -4.89 -3.85
CA ALA A 762 28.79 -5.36 -4.77
C ALA A 762 29.50 -4.20 -5.51
N GLN A 763 28.79 -3.12 -5.85
CA GLN A 763 29.42 -1.88 -6.32
C GLN A 763 30.31 -1.16 -5.28
N GLY A 764 30.43 -1.69 -4.05
CA GLY A 764 31.32 -1.20 -3.01
C GLY A 764 32.58 -2.03 -2.79
N THR A 765 32.71 -3.22 -3.39
CA THR A 765 33.90 -4.09 -3.24
C THR A 765 34.98 -3.86 -4.30
N ASP A 766 34.59 -3.37 -5.49
CA ASP A 766 35.52 -3.12 -6.59
C ASP A 766 35.70 -1.62 -6.88
N SER A 767 36.86 -1.26 -7.44
CA SER A 767 37.24 0.08 -7.92
C SER A 767 37.63 1.16 -6.89
N VAL A 768 38.67 0.88 -6.08
CA VAL A 768 39.73 1.91 -5.88
C VAL A 768 40.70 1.85 -7.07
N SER A 769 40.17 2.08 -8.29
CA SER A 769 40.98 2.20 -9.49
C SER A 769 41.44 3.65 -9.62
N VAL A 770 42.68 3.94 -9.21
CA VAL A 770 43.29 5.26 -9.36
C VAL A 770 43.48 5.55 -10.85
N ALA A 771 42.56 6.31 -11.44
CA ALA A 771 42.57 6.69 -12.85
C ALA A 771 43.61 7.80 -13.14
N SER A 772 44.89 7.50 -12.92
CA SER A 772 45.99 8.39 -13.25
C SER A 772 46.33 8.33 -14.75
N SER A 773 45.64 9.11 -15.57
CA SER A 773 45.97 9.28 -16.99
C SER A 773 45.85 10.75 -17.42
N SER A 774 46.96 11.48 -17.34
CA SER A 774 47.06 12.86 -17.84
C SER A 774 47.16 12.89 -19.37
N VAL A 775 46.19 13.52 -20.04
CA VAL A 775 46.32 13.97 -21.43
C VAL A 775 45.81 15.41 -21.53
N ALA A 776 46.66 16.32 -21.99
CA ALA A 776 46.32 17.74 -22.17
C ALA A 776 45.97 18.02 -23.63
N ALA A 777 44.91 18.80 -23.88
CA ALA A 777 44.50 19.23 -25.21
C ALA A 777 44.00 20.69 -25.20
N SER A 778 44.95 21.61 -25.38
CA SER A 778 44.80 22.96 -25.98
C SER A 778 43.40 23.61 -26.07
N ALA A 779 43.18 24.65 -25.26
CA ALA A 779 42.24 25.73 -25.60
C ALA A 779 42.98 26.82 -26.43
N PRO A 780 42.31 27.51 -27.38
CA PRO A 780 42.96 28.50 -28.25
C PRO A 780 43.17 29.85 -27.55
N THR A 781 44.30 30.51 -27.85
CA THR A 781 44.67 31.81 -27.28
C THR A 781 44.09 32.99 -28.06
N THR A 782 43.45 33.92 -27.36
CA THR A 782 43.46 35.36 -27.69
C THR A 782 44.13 36.13 -26.56
N ALA A 783 44.71 37.29 -26.84
CA ALA A 783 45.83 37.85 -26.06
C ALA A 783 45.56 39.24 -25.45
N ALA A 784 46.53 39.67 -24.63
CA ALA A 784 46.72 40.98 -23.98
C ALA A 784 45.89 41.26 -22.71
N ALA A 785 46.45 41.91 -21.67
CA ALA A 785 47.86 42.18 -21.34
C ALA A 785 48.06 42.67 -19.88
N TYR A 786 49.35 42.75 -19.47
CA TYR A 786 49.95 43.58 -18.40
C TYR A 786 50.02 43.11 -16.93
N ALA A 787 51.11 43.58 -16.31
CA ALA A 787 51.37 43.82 -14.88
C ALA A 787 51.71 42.62 -13.96
N SER A 788 53.01 42.33 -13.94
CA SER A 788 53.76 41.60 -12.90
C SER A 788 53.58 42.09 -11.46
N ALA A 789 53.75 41.19 -10.47
CA ALA A 789 54.57 41.47 -9.27
C ALA A 789 55.03 40.18 -8.54
N ALA A 790 56.27 40.24 -8.03
CA ALA A 790 56.83 39.52 -6.87
C ALA A 790 56.78 37.98 -6.76
N GLU A 791 57.98 37.39 -6.68
CA GLU A 791 58.24 36.06 -6.12
C GLU A 791 58.17 36.08 -4.58
N SER A 792 57.92 34.92 -3.95
CA SER A 792 58.76 34.48 -2.83
C SER A 792 58.71 32.95 -2.71
N SER A 793 59.83 32.33 -2.33
CA SER A 793 59.99 30.89 -2.24
C SER A 793 60.23 30.44 -0.80
N ALA A 794 59.60 29.33 -0.41
CA ALA A 794 59.88 28.65 0.85
C ALA A 794 59.54 27.15 0.71
N ALA A 795 60.50 26.36 0.22
CA ALA A 795 60.43 24.91 0.34
C ALA A 795 61.09 24.48 1.65
N VAL A 796 60.42 23.60 2.42
CA VAL A 796 61.02 22.86 3.53
C VAL A 796 60.74 21.38 3.32
N SER A 797 61.75 20.54 3.57
CA SER A 797 61.81 19.15 3.13
C SER A 797 61.13 18.17 4.07
N VAL A 798 60.75 17.01 3.50
CA VAL A 798 60.36 15.79 4.20
C VAL A 798 61.43 15.34 5.20
N ALA A 799 61.00 14.79 6.34
CA ALA A 799 61.77 13.83 7.12
C ALA A 799 60.86 12.66 7.53
N THR A 800 61.11 11.48 6.97
CA THR A 800 60.48 10.21 7.38
C THR A 800 61.24 9.62 8.56
N ALA A 801 60.55 8.81 9.36
CA ALA A 801 61.18 7.91 10.34
C ALA A 801 60.52 6.52 10.21
N ALA A 802 61.34 5.48 10.08
CA ALA A 802 60.90 4.10 9.99
C ALA A 802 61.88 3.18 10.72
N ALA A 803 61.34 2.32 11.58
CA ALA A 803 61.91 1.09 12.13
C ALA A 803 60.68 0.26 12.57
N GLU A 804 60.48 -1.01 12.21
CA GLU A 804 61.35 -2.19 12.42
C GLU A 804 61.52 -2.54 13.91
N THR A 805 61.40 -3.80 14.36
CA THR A 805 60.94 -5.04 13.70
C THR A 805 60.52 -6.08 14.77
N SER A 806 59.87 -7.16 14.32
CA SER A 806 59.92 -8.55 14.86
C SER A 806 58.60 -9.12 15.35
N ALA A 807 58.21 -10.25 14.75
CA ALA A 807 57.22 -11.18 15.27
C ALA A 807 57.92 -12.41 15.87
N THR A 808 57.19 -13.20 16.66
CA THR A 808 57.61 -14.56 17.05
C THR A 808 56.39 -15.46 17.06
N SER A 809 56.48 -16.66 16.49
CA SER A 809 55.37 -17.61 16.33
C SER A 809 55.81 -19.06 16.60
N VAL A 810 54.97 -19.79 17.35
CA VAL A 810 55.02 -21.24 17.60
C VAL A 810 53.56 -21.68 17.87
N THR A 811 52.75 -22.19 16.92
CA THR A 811 52.77 -23.48 16.17
C THR A 811 52.37 -24.73 16.98
N ALA A 812 51.13 -25.18 16.77
CA ALA A 812 50.64 -26.58 16.71
C ALA A 812 49.17 -26.47 16.25
N GLU A 813 48.74 -26.79 15.03
CA GLU A 813 48.89 -28.02 14.21
C GLU A 813 48.14 -29.23 14.76
N ALA A 814 47.18 -29.73 13.97
CA ALA A 814 46.41 -30.94 14.22
C ALA A 814 45.94 -31.54 12.87
N THR A 815 46.87 -32.19 12.16
CA THR A 815 46.62 -32.84 10.87
C THR A 815 46.09 -34.27 11.09
N ALA A 816 45.06 -34.69 10.35
CA ALA A 816 44.48 -36.02 10.47
C ALA A 816 45.32 -37.09 9.73
N THR A 817 45.43 -38.32 10.28
CA THR A 817 45.29 -39.61 9.54
C THR A 817 45.59 -40.85 10.39
N SER A 818 44.84 -41.94 10.12
CA SER A 818 45.29 -43.36 10.23
C SER A 818 45.51 -43.96 11.66
N THR A 819 45.49 -45.28 11.91
CA THR A 819 44.98 -46.46 11.16
C THR A 819 44.75 -47.66 12.11
N SER A 820 44.18 -48.75 11.56
CA SER A 820 44.29 -50.17 11.99
C SER A 820 43.30 -50.70 13.05
N ALA A 821 43.00 -52.00 13.13
CA ALA A 821 42.85 -53.08 12.12
C ALA A 821 42.42 -54.40 12.84
N SER A 822 41.95 -55.39 12.07
CA SER A 822 41.57 -56.77 12.47
C SER A 822 40.31 -56.90 13.36
N GLY A 823 39.52 -57.99 13.27
CA GLY A 823 39.54 -59.08 12.28
C GLY A 823 38.82 -60.36 12.76
N SER A 824 38.35 -61.20 11.82
CA SER A 824 37.68 -62.51 12.02
C SER A 824 36.29 -62.49 12.70
N SER A 825 35.38 -63.47 12.54
CA SER A 825 35.11 -64.41 11.43
C SER A 825 33.77 -65.16 11.62
N SER A 826 33.30 -65.83 10.55
CA SER A 826 32.64 -67.17 10.56
C SER A 826 31.31 -67.42 11.30
N SER A 827 30.21 -67.39 10.51
CA SER A 827 29.32 -68.53 10.16
C SER A 827 28.31 -69.18 11.13
N SER A 828 27.29 -69.82 10.52
CA SER A 828 26.22 -70.72 11.05
C SER A 828 25.16 -70.09 11.97
N ALA A 829 23.84 -70.16 11.76
CA ALA A 829 22.89 -70.91 10.90
C ALA A 829 22.26 -72.21 11.48
N SER A 830 20.94 -72.14 11.71
CA SER A 830 19.94 -73.23 11.93
C SER A 830 18.53 -72.58 11.92
N THR A 831 17.64 -72.71 10.92
CA THR A 831 16.86 -73.87 10.37
C THR A 831 15.55 -74.19 11.11
N SER A 832 14.58 -74.72 10.37
CA SER A 832 13.31 -75.39 10.76
C SER A 832 12.19 -74.56 11.41
N ASP A 833 10.90 -74.75 11.09
CA ASP A 833 10.24 -75.43 9.94
C ASP A 833 8.73 -75.12 9.85
N GLU A 834 8.10 -75.53 8.73
CA GLU A 834 6.65 -75.84 8.51
C GLU A 834 5.55 -74.78 8.86
N GLY A 835 4.48 -74.57 8.07
CA GLY A 835 4.06 -75.11 6.77
C GLY A 835 2.61 -74.68 6.41
N ASP A 836 2.19 -74.93 5.16
CA ASP A 836 0.86 -75.38 4.63
C ASP A 836 -0.47 -74.75 5.18
N ASP A 837 -1.58 -74.51 4.45
CA ASP A 837 -2.02 -74.58 3.03
C ASP A 837 -2.68 -73.20 2.67
N ASP A 838 -3.45 -72.87 1.62
CA ASP A 838 -4.10 -73.55 0.47
C ASP A 838 -4.35 -72.50 -0.68
N GLU A 839 -4.98 -72.87 -1.80
CA GLU A 839 -5.20 -72.08 -3.03
C GLU A 839 -6.42 -71.11 -3.06
N ASP A 840 -6.37 -70.04 -3.88
CA ASP A 840 -7.21 -69.89 -5.11
C ASP A 840 -6.91 -68.57 -5.91
N LEU A 841 -6.81 -68.67 -7.25
CA LEU A 841 -6.62 -67.57 -8.25
C LEU A 841 -7.68 -67.74 -9.36
N PRO A 842 -8.17 -66.69 -10.10
CA PRO A 842 -7.40 -65.82 -11.03
C PRO A 842 -7.86 -64.32 -11.05
N ASP A 843 -7.35 -63.36 -11.84
CA ASP A 843 -6.09 -63.10 -12.62
C ASP A 843 -6.18 -61.62 -13.16
N CYS A 844 -5.15 -61.15 -13.88
CA CYS A 844 -5.02 -59.89 -14.66
C CYS A 844 -4.58 -58.60 -13.93
N ASP A 845 -3.29 -58.28 -14.14
CA ASP A 845 -2.73 -56.99 -14.61
C ASP A 845 -3.08 -55.65 -13.88
N ASP A 846 -2.11 -55.05 -13.18
CA ASP A 846 -1.30 -53.92 -13.73
C ASP A 846 -0.22 -53.35 -12.74
N GLU A 847 0.88 -52.88 -13.34
CA GLU A 847 1.99 -51.96 -12.96
C GLU A 847 2.43 -51.66 -11.48
N ASP A 848 3.75 -51.81 -11.28
CA ASP A 848 4.74 -50.94 -10.58
C ASP A 848 4.55 -50.43 -9.12
N ASP A 849 5.42 -50.92 -8.22
CA ASP A 849 5.82 -50.24 -6.97
C ASP A 849 7.27 -50.62 -6.58
N GLU A 850 8.20 -49.65 -6.54
CA GLU A 850 9.52 -49.79 -5.89
C GLU A 850 9.73 -48.64 -4.89
N THR A 851 10.07 -48.99 -3.65
CA THR A 851 10.31 -48.06 -2.55
C THR A 851 11.73 -48.23 -2.00
N GLU A 852 12.48 -47.12 -1.97
CA GLU A 852 13.81 -47.02 -1.36
C GLU A 852 13.79 -45.99 -0.23
N ALA A 853 14.64 -46.18 0.78
CA ALA A 853 14.57 -45.44 2.05
C ALA A 853 15.89 -44.71 2.39
N GLU A 854 15.80 -43.46 2.85
CA GLU A 854 16.98 -42.70 3.29
C GLU A 854 17.24 -42.82 4.81
N ASP A 855 18.48 -43.19 5.15
CA ASP A 855 19.05 -43.08 6.49
C ASP A 855 19.18 -41.60 6.92
N THR A 856 18.89 -41.30 8.20
CA THR A 856 19.14 -39.96 8.76
C THR A 856 19.99 -40.01 10.04
N PHE A 857 21.19 -39.44 9.97
CA PHE A 857 22.06 -39.20 11.13
C PHE A 857 21.66 -37.90 11.85
N ALA A 858 21.43 -37.97 13.17
CA ALA A 858 21.13 -36.81 14.01
C ALA A 858 22.40 -36.26 14.71
N PRO A 859 22.68 -34.94 14.66
CA PRO A 859 23.79 -34.32 15.39
C PRO A 859 23.45 -34.01 16.85
N SER A 860 24.46 -34.03 17.72
CA SER A 860 24.32 -33.73 19.16
C SER A 860 24.18 -32.22 19.43
N ALA A 861 23.16 -31.83 20.19
CA ALA A 861 22.91 -30.44 20.57
C ALA A 861 23.96 -29.87 21.56
N LEU A 862 24.27 -28.58 21.40
CA LEU A 862 25.05 -27.77 22.35
C LEU A 862 24.13 -26.73 23.00
N VAL A 863 24.22 -26.59 24.33
CA VAL A 863 23.49 -25.57 25.10
C VAL A 863 24.49 -24.63 25.74
N THR A 864 24.39 -23.34 25.42
CA THR A 864 25.21 -22.29 26.02
C THR A 864 24.32 -21.37 26.86
N ALA A 865 24.72 -21.11 28.10
CA ALA A 865 24.00 -20.24 29.02
C ALA A 865 24.83 -18.99 29.35
N HIS A 866 24.27 -17.81 29.08
CA HIS A 866 24.89 -16.52 29.43
C HIS A 866 24.11 -15.83 30.54
N LYS A 867 24.82 -15.34 31.56
CA LYS A 867 24.24 -14.73 32.75
C LYS A 867 24.67 -13.27 32.88
N ALA A 868 23.71 -12.36 32.91
CA ALA A 868 23.91 -10.97 33.26
C ALA A 868 23.27 -10.67 34.63
N VAL A 869 23.96 -9.89 35.46
CA VAL A 869 23.44 -9.43 36.75
C VAL A 869 23.53 -7.91 36.76
N VAL A 870 22.38 -7.25 36.92
CA VAL A 870 22.29 -5.79 37.01
C VAL A 870 21.83 -5.42 38.41
N THR A 871 22.69 -4.71 39.14
CA THR A 871 22.40 -4.12 40.45
C THR A 871 22.17 -2.62 40.30
N HIS A 872 20.92 -2.19 40.46
CA HIS A 872 20.61 -0.76 40.59
C HIS A 872 20.97 -0.27 42.00
N ALA A 873 21.69 0.84 42.09
CA ALA A 873 22.32 1.29 43.34
C ALA A 873 21.32 1.68 44.45
N ASP A 874 20.13 2.19 44.09
CA ASP A 874 19.23 2.88 45.01
C ASP A 874 17.96 2.11 45.41
N SER A 875 17.82 0.83 45.01
CA SER A 875 16.61 0.02 45.32
C SER A 875 16.87 -1.29 46.05
N GLY A 876 18.12 -1.77 46.11
CA GLY A 876 18.47 -3.06 46.74
C GLY A 876 17.95 -4.31 46.02
N VAL A 877 17.28 -4.15 44.87
CA VAL A 877 16.80 -5.26 44.03
C VAL A 877 17.84 -5.58 42.96
N SER A 878 18.35 -6.81 42.95
CA SER A 878 19.24 -7.32 41.91
C SER A 878 18.47 -8.17 40.91
N THR A 879 18.37 -7.70 39.66
CA THR A 879 17.78 -8.49 38.58
C THR A 879 18.86 -9.39 37.96
N THR A 880 18.57 -10.69 37.87
CA THR A 880 19.44 -11.68 37.22
C THR A 880 18.75 -12.20 35.97
N THR A 881 19.31 -11.90 34.81
CA THR A 881 18.82 -12.40 33.52
C THR A 881 19.71 -13.56 33.08
N VAL A 882 19.09 -14.69 32.71
CA VAL A 882 19.77 -15.87 32.19
C VAL A 882 19.23 -16.15 30.80
N TRP A 883 20.12 -16.13 29.81
CA TRP A 883 19.84 -16.49 28.43
C TRP A 883 20.23 -17.94 28.21
N VAL A 884 19.37 -18.72 27.54
CA VAL A 884 19.62 -20.12 27.17
C VAL A 884 19.16 -20.29 25.73
N THR A 885 20.07 -20.71 24.85
CA THR A 885 19.73 -21.10 23.47
C THR A 885 19.80 -22.62 23.32
N SER A 886 18.90 -23.16 22.48
CA SER A 886 18.81 -24.58 22.13
C SER A 886 18.27 -24.71 20.71
N THR A 887 18.83 -25.64 19.93
CA THR A 887 18.56 -25.78 18.48
C THR A 887 17.91 -27.12 18.13
N ALA A 888 17.09 -27.68 19.02
CA ALA A 888 16.44 -28.97 18.82
C ALA A 888 14.98 -29.00 19.33
N TRP A 889 14.07 -29.50 18.49
CA TRP A 889 12.70 -29.85 18.89
C TRP A 889 12.71 -31.18 19.67
N ALA A 890 12.14 -31.21 20.87
CA ALA A 890 11.92 -32.43 21.63
C ALA A 890 10.67 -32.32 22.52
N THR A 891 9.69 -33.20 22.31
CA THR A 891 8.43 -33.26 23.06
C THR A 891 8.54 -34.14 24.30
N THR A 892 8.86 -33.55 25.46
CA THR A 892 8.73 -34.23 26.77
C THR A 892 8.28 -33.28 27.87
N THR A 893 7.05 -33.48 28.37
CA THR A 893 6.49 -32.80 29.55
C THR A 893 6.68 -33.64 30.81
N SER A 894 7.44 -33.17 31.81
CA SER A 894 7.25 -33.51 33.25
C SER A 894 8.18 -32.75 34.21
N ALA A 895 7.57 -31.99 35.14
CA ALA A 895 8.16 -31.46 36.39
C ALA A 895 9.35 -30.44 36.22
N VAL A 896 9.72 -29.58 37.18
CA VAL A 896 9.67 -29.65 38.66
C VAL A 896 9.39 -28.27 39.32
N VAL A 897 8.51 -28.27 40.34
CA VAL A 897 8.34 -27.33 41.49
C VAL A 897 8.40 -25.81 41.28
N THR A 898 7.30 -25.15 41.64
CA THR A 898 7.17 -23.70 41.90
C THR A 898 7.73 -23.28 43.26
N THR A 899 8.65 -22.30 43.27
CA THR A 899 8.87 -21.37 44.40
C THR A 899 9.31 -20.00 43.88
N THR A 900 8.91 -18.93 44.58
CA THR A 900 9.14 -17.50 44.28
C THR A 900 8.56 -16.97 42.97
N THR A 901 8.00 -15.75 43.03
CA THR A 901 7.32 -15.07 41.92
C THR A 901 8.33 -14.49 40.93
N SER A 902 8.37 -15.04 39.72
CA SER A 902 9.07 -14.47 38.58
C SER A 902 8.29 -14.79 37.31
N THR A 903 7.69 -13.78 36.70
CA THR A 903 6.97 -13.93 35.42
C THR A 903 8.00 -14.02 34.30
N VAL A 904 8.32 -15.25 33.87
CA VAL A 904 9.21 -15.49 32.74
C VAL A 904 8.40 -15.46 31.45
N THR A 905 8.38 -14.32 30.76
CA THR A 905 7.83 -14.22 29.41
C THR A 905 8.84 -14.78 28.42
N VAL A 906 8.64 -16.02 27.99
CA VAL A 906 9.40 -16.61 26.88
C VAL A 906 8.74 -16.21 25.56
N TRP A 907 9.45 -15.46 24.74
CA TRP A 907 9.08 -15.22 23.34
C TRP A 907 9.85 -16.18 22.43
N PRO A 908 9.21 -16.80 21.42
CA PRO A 908 9.93 -17.48 20.36
C PRO A 908 10.60 -16.43 19.47
N THR A 909 11.93 -16.44 19.41
CA THR A 909 12.66 -15.88 18.27
C THR A 909 12.35 -16.70 17.03
N TYR A 910 12.21 -16.06 15.87
CA TYR A 910 12.13 -16.78 14.59
C TYR A 910 13.36 -17.68 14.41
N ALA A 911 13.13 -18.91 13.94
CA ALA A 911 14.10 -19.99 13.75
C ALA A 911 13.54 -21.02 12.76
#